data_AF-A0A660S6Y2-F1
#
_entry.id   AF-A0A660S6Y2-F1
#
_cell.length_a   1.000
_cell.length_b   1.000
_cell.length_c   1.000
_cell.angle_alpha   90.00
_cell.angle_beta   90.00
_cell.angle_gamma   90.00
#
_symmetry.space_group_name_H-M   'P 1'
#
loop_
_entity.id
_entity.type
_entity.pdbx_description
1 polymer ?
#
loop_
_entity_poly.entity_id
_entity_poly.type
_entity_poly.pdbx_seq_one_letter_code
_entity_poly.pdbx_strand_id
1 'polypeptide(L)'
;PTIHWLLDNREIYIVPVENPDGYIWNSDSSSDGMWRKNKRDNNNNGVFDTDADGVDPNRNYTYNWGYDNNGSSPDSSSETYRGPSAGSEPITQNMMNFISSNPNINIIMNYHSYSNLLLYPWCYTSSPTPDSATFNYIASNSVIYNGYTPGQPGNILYNTNGDAMDWGYGDAGRFTFTGEIGEAFYQPYPETIATQEAENFPMLIFMTKASGPYVYPESIALNNLKGDVTPGQTYSVTAFLRNTGVSGNATNVALKLESNDPYVAITSPTASYGTMAPIELKSNTDDLRFYVTNDCPLGHVIKINFITYFNGTEITTSHNFATGDADTVYFWDFESGTTGWNLESPWALTTASSHSSSHSLTDSPGGNYSNYANVSATLDNLDLSGITNLNLSFYHKYSIESGYDYGHVEIKKGNDDWNSLGMFTGDQSSFTKTSYNLDGYDTASVSIRFRLTSDSYVTEDGWYFDDVLISGFTEPSNLPPTAPMAVSPDNDSLNGTVVLKCLNATDPENNTLTYKFFVYSDSLLTDTIFESSYINEGADTTSVVVNNLSPNSDYYWRVYAYDGNSKGDFSQTNYFHTLTLGINENYNKISDVKIHYIKNGISLFYNGNAKYSISDISGRRIESGKFSGKKNISIKRTGVYFLKFDINGKRLNKKVVIIK
;
A
#
# COMPACT_ATOMS: atom_id res chain seq x y z
N PRO A 1 11.61 -11.33 0.87
CA PRO A 1 12.85 -10.56 0.60
C PRO A 1 13.30 -9.70 1.79
N THR A 2 12.71 -8.53 2.03
CA THR A 2 13.27 -7.48 2.92
C THR A 2 13.53 -7.93 4.36
N ILE A 3 12.62 -8.68 5.00
CA ILE A 3 12.83 -9.14 6.39
C ILE A 3 13.98 -10.14 6.49
N HIS A 4 14.14 -11.05 5.52
CA HIS A 4 15.30 -11.95 5.49
C HIS A 4 16.59 -11.16 5.36
N TRP A 5 16.69 -10.26 4.36
CA TRP A 5 17.87 -9.42 4.20
C TRP A 5 18.22 -8.65 5.49
N LEU A 6 17.23 -8.11 6.20
CA LEU A 6 17.46 -7.42 7.48
C LEU A 6 18.02 -8.37 8.55
N LEU A 7 17.49 -9.58 8.69
CA LEU A 7 18.01 -10.58 9.65
C LEU A 7 19.39 -11.13 9.23
N ASP A 8 19.67 -11.19 7.92
CA ASP A 8 20.95 -11.64 7.38
C ASP A 8 22.05 -10.54 7.44
N ASN A 9 21.67 -9.26 7.65
CA ASN A 9 22.57 -8.10 7.57
C ASN A 9 22.44 -7.10 8.74
N ARG A 10 21.77 -7.47 9.85
CA ARG A 10 21.63 -6.67 11.08
C ARG A 10 21.57 -7.58 12.32
N GLU A 11 22.22 -7.15 13.39
CA GLU A 11 22.03 -7.73 14.73
C GLU A 11 20.87 -6.98 15.42
N ILE A 12 19.91 -7.72 16.00
CA ILE A 12 18.73 -7.14 16.66
C ILE A 12 18.66 -7.70 18.09
N TYR A 13 18.75 -6.80 19.07
CA TYR A 13 18.64 -7.13 20.49
C TYR A 13 17.28 -6.67 21.03
N ILE A 14 16.63 -7.51 21.83
CA ILE A 14 15.30 -7.24 22.40
C ILE A 14 15.35 -7.52 23.90
N VAL A 15 15.10 -6.50 24.72
CA VAL A 15 14.92 -6.62 26.18
C VAL A 15 13.41 -6.45 26.45
N PRO A 16 12.66 -7.53 26.69
CA PRO A 16 11.19 -7.46 26.75
C PRO A 16 10.66 -6.85 28.06
N VAL A 17 11.46 -6.86 29.14
CA VAL A 17 11.15 -6.25 30.45
C VAL A 17 12.45 -5.73 31.06
N GLU A 18 12.60 -4.39 31.14
CA GLU A 18 13.76 -3.75 31.78
C GLU A 18 13.63 -3.68 33.32
N ASN A 19 12.42 -3.44 33.83
CA ASN A 19 12.09 -3.35 35.26
C ASN A 19 11.24 -4.57 35.72
N PRO A 20 11.86 -5.75 35.93
CA PRO A 20 11.12 -6.96 36.31
C PRO A 20 10.47 -6.86 37.69
N ASP A 21 11.11 -6.19 38.66
CA ASP A 21 10.60 -6.10 40.03
C ASP A 21 9.33 -5.24 40.10
N GLY A 22 9.28 -4.11 39.38
CA GLY A 22 8.08 -3.30 39.24
C GLY A 22 6.97 -4.01 38.46
N TYR A 23 7.32 -4.73 37.38
CA TYR A 23 6.38 -5.52 36.59
C TYR A 23 5.71 -6.65 37.40
N ILE A 24 6.50 -7.38 38.20
CA ILE A 24 6.00 -8.43 39.10
C ILE A 24 5.09 -7.83 40.16
N TRP A 25 5.43 -6.65 40.72
CA TRP A 25 4.59 -5.98 41.70
C TRP A 25 3.25 -5.50 41.14
N ASN A 26 3.20 -4.96 39.91
CA ASN A 26 1.91 -4.66 39.25
C ASN A 26 1.09 -5.91 38.89
N SER A 27 1.65 -7.10 39.06
CA SER A 27 0.95 -8.39 38.96
C SER A 27 0.52 -8.96 40.33
N ASP A 28 0.86 -8.31 41.45
CA ASP A 28 0.50 -8.74 42.80
C ASP A 28 -0.87 -8.19 43.22
N SER A 29 -1.66 -9.02 43.88
CA SER A 29 -2.97 -8.67 44.49
C SER A 29 -2.93 -7.55 45.54
N SER A 30 -1.75 -7.18 46.03
CA SER A 30 -1.53 -6.07 46.98
C SER A 30 -1.14 -4.75 46.31
N SER A 31 -0.91 -4.74 44.99
CA SER A 31 -0.73 -3.53 44.19
C SER A 31 -2.06 -3.03 43.62
N ASP A 32 -2.14 -1.74 43.31
CA ASP A 32 -3.21 -1.17 42.47
C ASP A 32 -2.96 -1.39 40.96
N GLY A 33 -1.78 -1.92 40.61
CA GLY A 33 -1.33 -2.16 39.24
C GLY A 33 -0.65 -0.95 38.59
N MET A 34 -0.47 0.16 39.31
CA MET A 34 -0.06 1.45 38.71
C MET A 34 1.44 1.77 38.85
N TRP A 35 2.19 1.04 39.67
CA TRP A 35 3.57 1.36 40.08
C TRP A 35 4.53 1.60 38.91
N ARG A 36 5.26 2.74 38.93
CA ARG A 36 6.20 3.14 37.87
C ARG A 36 7.66 2.76 38.17
N LYS A 37 8.10 2.96 39.42
CA LYS A 37 9.51 2.89 39.84
C LYS A 37 10.03 1.43 39.86
N ASN A 38 11.32 1.25 40.13
CA ASN A 38 11.83 -0.07 40.56
C ASN A 38 11.42 -0.37 42.03
N LYS A 39 11.97 -1.43 42.65
CA LYS A 39 11.69 -1.80 44.05
C LYS A 39 12.88 -1.62 45.01
N ARG A 40 13.71 -0.61 44.79
CA ARG A 40 14.80 -0.24 45.70
C ARG A 40 14.25 0.15 47.08
N ASP A 41 14.58 -0.60 48.12
CA ASP A 41 14.46 -0.11 49.51
C ASP A 41 15.38 1.12 49.67
N ASN A 42 14.78 2.31 49.79
CA ASN A 42 15.49 3.58 49.88
C ASN A 42 15.95 3.87 51.31
N ASN A 43 15.32 3.25 52.30
CA ASN A 43 15.44 3.60 53.72
C ASN A 43 16.17 2.51 54.55
N ASN A 44 16.36 1.33 53.98
CA ASN A 44 17.01 0.12 54.50
C ASN A 44 16.29 -0.54 55.70
N ASN A 45 14.96 -0.47 55.76
CA ASN A 45 14.15 -1.15 56.78
C ASN A 45 13.83 -2.63 56.43
N GLY A 46 14.03 -3.07 55.18
CA GLY A 46 13.70 -4.40 54.70
C GLY A 46 12.22 -4.63 54.35
N VAL A 47 11.43 -3.57 54.23
CA VAL A 47 9.97 -3.58 53.98
C VAL A 47 9.64 -2.57 52.88
N PHE A 48 9.26 -3.07 51.70
CA PHE A 48 8.88 -2.22 50.56
C PHE A 48 7.64 -1.37 50.86
N ASP A 49 7.81 -0.04 50.79
CA ASP A 49 6.78 0.98 51.00
C ASP A 49 6.63 1.86 49.74
N THR A 50 5.43 1.93 49.16
CA THR A 50 5.17 2.70 47.94
C THR A 50 5.46 4.20 48.10
N ASP A 51 5.30 4.74 49.30
CA ASP A 51 5.39 6.17 49.57
C ASP A 51 6.84 6.61 49.84
N ALA A 52 7.79 5.66 49.97
CA ALA A 52 9.19 5.92 50.31
C ALA A 52 10.21 5.26 49.35
N ASP A 53 9.87 4.13 48.75
CA ASP A 53 10.82 3.27 48.04
C ASP A 53 10.75 3.39 46.51
N GLY A 54 11.68 2.72 45.84
CA GLY A 54 11.87 2.72 44.40
C GLY A 54 12.58 3.97 43.87
N VAL A 55 13.11 3.83 42.66
CA VAL A 55 13.74 4.88 41.85
C VAL A 55 13.11 4.82 40.44
N ASP A 56 12.90 5.96 39.78
CA ASP A 56 12.49 5.98 38.36
C ASP A 56 13.72 5.63 37.51
N PRO A 57 13.77 4.46 36.83
CA PRO A 57 14.94 4.07 36.04
C PRO A 57 15.24 5.08 34.94
N ASN A 58 14.20 5.68 34.35
CA ASN A 58 14.33 6.67 33.29
C ASN A 58 14.56 8.09 33.82
N ARG A 59 15.05 8.22 35.07
CA ARG A 59 15.65 9.44 35.65
C ARG A 59 17.02 9.17 36.32
N ASN A 60 17.57 7.96 36.15
CA ASN A 60 18.78 7.49 36.83
C ASN A 60 20.02 7.31 35.93
N TYR A 61 19.91 7.47 34.61
CA TYR A 61 21.07 7.41 33.69
C TYR A 61 22.01 8.61 33.90
N THR A 62 23.29 8.49 33.49
CA THR A 62 24.35 9.43 33.91
C THR A 62 24.34 10.79 33.23
N TYR A 63 23.85 10.88 32.00
CA TYR A 63 23.96 12.12 31.22
C TYR A 63 22.99 13.20 31.74
N ASN A 64 23.53 14.34 32.14
CA ASN A 64 22.81 15.45 32.78
C ASN A 64 21.90 15.02 33.97
N TRP A 65 22.28 13.96 34.69
CA TRP A 65 21.56 13.51 35.88
C TRP A 65 21.41 14.63 36.92
N GLY A 66 20.17 14.93 37.32
CA GLY A 66 19.90 15.97 38.32
C GLY A 66 20.27 17.39 37.90
N TYR A 67 20.39 17.65 36.58
CA TYR A 67 20.68 18.97 36.00
C TYR A 67 19.78 20.08 36.56
N ASP A 68 18.50 19.78 36.77
CA ASP A 68 17.58 20.59 37.56
C ASP A 68 16.58 19.72 38.34
N ASN A 69 15.69 20.38 39.10
CA ASN A 69 14.59 19.74 39.83
C ASN A 69 13.22 19.86 39.10
N ASN A 70 13.22 20.14 37.79
CA ASN A 70 12.00 20.19 36.98
C ASN A 70 11.80 18.90 36.18
N GLY A 71 12.89 18.35 35.62
CA GLY A 71 12.86 17.10 34.84
C GLY A 71 12.89 15.81 35.69
N SER A 72 13.28 15.90 36.96
CA SER A 72 13.38 14.79 37.92
C SER A 72 13.36 15.32 39.35
N SER A 73 13.09 14.47 40.35
CA SER A 73 13.04 14.85 41.77
C SER A 73 14.22 14.29 42.60
N PRO A 74 14.76 15.04 43.58
CA PRO A 74 15.66 14.51 44.61
C PRO A 74 14.95 13.89 45.82
N ASP A 75 13.61 13.97 45.88
CA ASP A 75 12.79 13.42 46.97
C ASP A 75 12.37 11.98 46.66
N SER A 76 12.62 11.04 47.58
CA SER A 76 12.35 9.61 47.39
C SER A 76 10.86 9.25 47.32
N SER A 77 9.99 10.09 47.88
CA SER A 77 8.53 9.94 47.78
C SER A 77 7.98 10.28 46.38
N SER A 78 8.81 10.80 45.48
CA SER A 78 8.40 11.22 44.15
C SER A 78 8.39 10.09 43.13
N GLU A 79 7.37 10.06 42.26
CA GLU A 79 7.31 9.18 41.09
C GLU A 79 8.42 9.42 40.05
N THR A 80 9.09 10.58 40.11
CA THR A 80 10.26 10.90 39.26
C THR A 80 11.56 10.99 40.08
N TYR A 81 11.62 10.29 41.23
CA TYR A 81 12.83 10.23 42.05
C TYR A 81 14.02 9.69 41.24
N ARG A 82 15.07 10.51 41.12
CA ARG A 82 16.28 10.23 40.32
C ARG A 82 17.24 9.21 40.95
N GLY A 83 16.96 8.74 42.16
CA GLY A 83 17.84 7.90 42.96
C GLY A 83 18.86 8.68 43.81
N PRO A 84 19.64 8.00 44.67
CA PRO A 84 20.66 8.62 45.51
C PRO A 84 21.90 9.10 44.74
N SER A 85 22.17 8.57 43.54
CA SER A 85 23.23 9.03 42.65
C SER A 85 22.91 8.67 41.19
N ALA A 86 23.59 9.34 40.25
CA ALA A 86 23.64 8.88 38.86
C ALA A 86 24.08 7.41 38.79
N GLY A 87 23.39 6.61 37.98
CA GLY A 87 23.65 5.17 37.81
C GLY A 87 23.53 4.35 39.08
N SER A 88 22.72 4.74 40.07
CA SER A 88 22.59 4.02 41.34
C SER A 88 21.86 2.67 41.26
N GLU A 89 21.10 2.43 40.18
CA GLU A 89 20.26 1.25 40.04
C GLU A 89 20.90 0.13 39.23
N PRO A 90 20.83 -1.15 39.66
CA PRO A 90 21.36 -2.28 38.89
C PRO A 90 20.77 -2.39 37.47
N ILE A 91 19.51 -1.96 37.29
CA ILE A 91 18.82 -1.96 35.99
C ILE A 91 19.52 -1.01 35.00
N THR A 92 19.71 0.27 35.38
CA THR A 92 20.37 1.26 34.52
C THR A 92 21.84 0.92 34.33
N GLN A 93 22.54 0.45 35.37
CA GLN A 93 23.91 -0.08 35.25
C GLN A 93 24.00 -1.21 34.21
N ASN A 94 23.09 -2.18 34.23
CA ASN A 94 23.07 -3.29 33.28
C ASN A 94 22.83 -2.82 31.85
N MET A 95 21.88 -1.91 31.62
CA MET A 95 21.62 -1.35 30.29
C MET A 95 22.80 -0.52 29.77
N MET A 96 23.37 0.36 30.61
CA MET A 96 24.55 1.15 30.25
C MET A 96 25.76 0.27 29.92
N ASN A 97 26.02 -0.76 30.72
CA ASN A 97 27.08 -1.74 30.47
C ASN A 97 26.84 -2.56 29.19
N PHE A 98 25.61 -2.99 28.94
CA PHE A 98 25.25 -3.76 27.75
C PHE A 98 25.44 -2.94 26.47
N ILE A 99 24.90 -1.71 26.42
CA ILE A 99 25.02 -0.83 25.26
C ILE A 99 26.49 -0.43 25.01
N SER A 100 27.25 -0.14 26.07
CA SER A 100 28.68 0.17 25.97
C SER A 100 29.52 -1.02 25.47
N SER A 101 29.12 -2.25 25.81
CA SER A 101 29.81 -3.48 25.38
C SER A 101 29.50 -3.90 23.95
N ASN A 102 28.46 -3.34 23.31
CA ASN A 102 28.01 -3.69 21.97
C ASN A 102 28.12 -2.49 21.02
N PRO A 103 29.34 -2.12 20.56
CA PRO A 103 29.57 -0.91 19.77
C PRO A 103 28.88 -0.89 18.39
N ASN A 104 28.39 -2.04 17.92
CA ASN A 104 27.64 -2.16 16.66
C ASN A 104 26.19 -1.65 16.74
N ILE A 105 25.63 -1.45 17.95
CA ILE A 105 24.26 -0.94 18.13
C ILE A 105 24.24 0.54 17.75
N ASN A 106 23.77 0.88 16.55
CA ASN A 106 23.73 2.27 16.06
C ASN A 106 22.44 3.03 16.39
N ILE A 107 21.32 2.31 16.49
CA ILE A 107 19.99 2.84 16.87
C ILE A 107 19.50 2.11 18.11
N ILE A 108 18.94 2.86 19.06
CA ILE A 108 18.30 2.35 20.27
C ILE A 108 16.84 2.82 20.26
N MET A 109 15.91 1.92 20.59
CA MET A 109 14.47 2.21 20.64
C MET A 109 13.93 1.77 21.99
N ASN A 110 13.61 2.73 22.85
CA ASN A 110 12.94 2.50 24.12
C ASN A 110 11.41 2.52 23.91
N TYR A 111 10.67 1.76 24.72
CA TYR A 111 9.21 1.72 24.64
C TYR A 111 8.58 2.09 25.99
N HIS A 112 7.70 3.09 25.93
CA HIS A 112 6.89 3.58 27.03
C HIS A 112 5.43 3.69 26.57
N SER A 113 4.51 3.95 27.50
CA SER A 113 3.18 4.47 27.20
C SER A 113 2.92 5.68 28.10
N TYR A 114 2.34 6.77 27.61
CA TYR A 114 1.49 6.92 26.43
C TYR A 114 1.57 8.34 25.85
N SER A 115 1.18 8.50 24.57
CA SER A 115 0.69 9.75 23.92
C SER A 115 0.67 9.68 22.37
N ASN A 116 0.99 8.53 21.75
CA ASN A 116 1.27 8.39 20.31
C ASN A 116 2.40 9.32 19.83
N LEU A 117 3.55 9.31 20.53
CA LEU A 117 4.71 10.15 20.21
C LEU A 117 5.94 9.30 19.83
N LEU A 118 6.83 9.87 19.01
CA LEU A 118 8.19 9.37 18.81
C LEU A 118 9.20 10.44 19.25
N LEU A 119 9.71 10.28 20.46
CA LEU A 119 10.62 11.21 21.12
C LEU A 119 12.08 10.95 20.71
N TYR A 120 12.89 12.01 20.72
CA TYR A 120 14.34 11.94 20.54
C TYR A 120 15.07 13.08 21.29
N PRO A 121 16.38 12.92 21.59
CA PRO A 121 17.21 13.92 22.27
C PRO A 121 17.24 15.31 21.60
N TRP A 122 17.51 16.38 22.35
CA TRP A 122 17.69 16.40 23.81
C TRP A 122 16.37 16.42 24.58
N CYS A 123 16.40 15.87 25.79
CA CYS A 123 15.27 15.76 26.72
C CYS A 123 15.47 16.68 27.93
N TYR A 124 16.72 16.93 28.36
CA TYR A 124 17.08 17.90 29.41
C TYR A 124 16.94 19.37 28.98
N THR A 125 16.76 19.63 27.69
CA THR A 125 16.64 20.97 27.12
C THR A 125 15.90 20.93 25.79
N SER A 126 15.05 21.93 25.52
CA SER A 126 14.39 22.14 24.23
C SER A 126 15.34 22.62 23.11
N SER A 127 16.65 22.50 23.31
CA SER A 127 17.68 22.89 22.32
C SER A 127 17.96 21.73 21.35
N PRO A 128 18.21 21.97 20.06
CA PRO A 128 18.46 20.90 19.10
C PRO A 128 19.80 20.19 19.35
N THR A 129 19.87 18.91 19.00
CA THR A 129 21.11 18.13 18.95
C THR A 129 21.98 18.54 17.74
N PRO A 130 23.30 18.31 17.80
CA PRO A 130 24.18 18.43 16.63
C PRO A 130 23.67 17.66 15.40
N ASP A 131 23.17 16.43 15.61
CA ASP A 131 22.61 15.57 14.56
C ASP A 131 21.09 15.70 14.42
N SER A 132 20.50 16.83 14.83
CA SER A 132 19.05 17.06 14.79
C SER A 132 18.44 16.88 13.39
N ALA A 133 19.18 17.16 12.32
CA ALA A 133 18.77 16.87 10.95
C ALA A 133 18.57 15.34 10.71
N THR A 134 19.46 14.51 11.25
CA THR A 134 19.37 13.05 11.20
C THR A 134 18.19 12.54 12.01
N PHE A 135 18.02 13.02 13.25
CA PHE A 135 16.87 12.67 14.09
C PHE A 135 15.54 13.05 13.42
N ASN A 136 15.42 14.29 12.93
CA ASN A 136 14.23 14.77 12.23
C ASN A 136 13.90 13.91 10.99
N TYR A 137 14.91 13.58 10.17
CA TYR A 137 14.73 12.72 8.99
C TYR A 137 14.24 11.31 9.37
N ILE A 138 14.93 10.65 10.32
CA ILE A 138 14.61 9.29 10.74
C ILE A 138 13.22 9.23 11.41
N ALA A 139 12.96 10.12 12.37
CA ALA A 139 11.69 10.15 13.08
C ALA A 139 10.53 10.36 12.10
N SER A 140 10.58 11.43 11.28
CA SER A 140 9.51 11.78 10.34
C SER A 140 9.21 10.69 9.32
N ASN A 141 10.24 10.01 8.78
CA ASN A 141 10.04 8.91 7.82
C ASN A 141 9.62 7.59 8.47
N SER A 142 9.85 7.42 9.77
CA SER A 142 9.44 6.22 10.51
C SER A 142 7.98 6.29 10.99
N VAL A 143 7.46 7.48 11.30
CA VAL A 143 6.08 7.67 11.83
C VAL A 143 5.00 7.73 10.75
N ILE A 144 5.34 7.80 9.46
CA ILE A 144 4.34 7.80 8.37
C ILE A 144 3.42 6.55 8.37
N TYR A 145 3.82 5.50 9.09
CA TYR A 145 3.10 4.24 9.20
C TYR A 145 2.16 4.14 10.41
N ASN A 146 2.34 4.98 11.43
CA ASN A 146 1.52 4.99 12.67
C ASN A 146 0.86 6.34 12.97
N GLY A 147 1.27 7.44 12.32
CA GLY A 147 0.74 8.78 12.57
C GLY A 147 1.18 9.38 13.90
N TYR A 148 2.22 8.84 14.55
CA TYR A 148 2.73 9.38 15.81
C TYR A 148 3.38 10.74 15.59
N THR A 149 3.30 11.64 16.58
CA THR A 149 3.96 12.96 16.50
C THR A 149 5.44 12.83 16.87
N PRO A 150 6.38 13.15 15.96
CA PRO A 150 7.81 13.11 16.26
C PRO A 150 8.28 14.43 16.87
N GLY A 151 9.19 14.39 17.85
CA GLY A 151 9.79 15.62 18.37
C GLY A 151 10.66 15.46 19.62
N GLN A 152 11.33 16.54 20.01
CA GLN A 152 12.01 16.62 21.30
C GLN A 152 11.01 16.76 22.46
N PRO A 153 11.18 16.07 23.60
CA PRO A 153 10.23 16.13 24.73
C PRO A 153 9.93 17.57 25.19
N GLY A 154 10.93 18.44 25.25
CA GLY A 154 10.77 19.86 25.60
C GLY A 154 9.91 20.72 24.67
N ASN A 155 9.42 20.17 23.54
CA ASN A 155 8.56 20.84 22.57
C ASN A 155 7.18 20.20 22.41
N ILE A 156 7.04 18.89 22.68
CA ILE A 156 5.79 18.12 22.47
C ILE A 156 5.31 17.31 23.70
N LEU A 157 6.05 17.34 24.81
CA LEU A 157 5.72 16.63 26.06
C LEU A 157 6.15 17.49 27.27
N TYR A 158 7.31 17.19 27.87
CA TYR A 158 7.98 18.00 28.89
C TYR A 158 9.47 17.61 28.93
N ASN A 159 10.34 18.48 29.47
CA ASN A 159 11.77 18.16 29.64
C ASN A 159 11.99 17.16 30.78
N THR A 160 12.97 16.25 30.64
CA THR A 160 13.38 15.22 31.61
C THR A 160 14.89 15.28 31.83
N ASN A 161 15.41 14.78 32.95
CA ASN A 161 16.88 14.67 33.10
C ASN A 161 17.28 13.35 33.75
N GLY A 162 18.45 12.82 33.37
CA GLY A 162 18.89 11.46 33.72
C GLY A 162 18.15 10.33 32.98
N ASP A 163 17.62 10.58 31.78
CA ASP A 163 16.88 9.59 30.98
C ASP A 163 17.77 8.79 30.00
N ALA A 164 17.23 7.68 29.51
CA ALA A 164 17.90 6.73 28.63
C ALA A 164 18.16 7.29 27.21
N MET A 165 17.38 8.26 26.74
CA MET A 165 17.57 8.86 25.41
C MET A 165 18.79 9.77 25.39
N ASP A 166 18.84 10.69 26.35
CA ASP A 166 19.94 11.65 26.47
C ASP A 166 21.27 10.97 26.82
N TRP A 167 21.23 9.88 27.61
CA TRP A 167 22.41 9.03 27.81
C TRP A 167 22.82 8.26 26.55
N GLY A 168 21.86 7.62 25.88
CA GLY A 168 22.09 6.82 24.68
C GLY A 168 22.75 7.62 23.56
N TYR A 169 22.38 8.89 23.38
CA TYR A 169 23.03 9.80 22.43
C TYR A 169 24.27 10.51 23.01
N GLY A 170 24.19 11.05 24.23
CA GLY A 170 25.23 11.94 24.79
C GLY A 170 26.48 11.24 25.32
N ASP A 171 26.32 10.15 26.08
CA ASP A 171 27.45 9.36 26.61
C ASP A 171 27.80 8.19 25.68
N ALA A 172 26.78 7.48 25.16
CA ALA A 172 27.00 6.28 24.34
C ALA A 172 27.10 6.56 22.83
N GLY A 173 26.75 7.76 22.35
CA GLY A 173 26.93 8.16 20.95
C GLY A 173 26.05 7.43 19.94
N ARG A 174 24.81 7.06 20.31
CA ARG A 174 23.85 6.29 19.49
C ARG A 174 22.58 7.09 19.20
N PHE A 175 21.98 6.84 18.04
CA PHE A 175 20.70 7.46 17.65
C PHE A 175 19.56 6.80 18.45
N THR A 176 19.16 7.46 19.53
CA THR A 176 18.25 6.89 20.52
C THR A 176 16.88 7.55 20.44
N PHE A 177 15.82 6.75 20.47
CA PHE A 177 14.43 7.18 20.36
C PHE A 177 13.58 6.54 21.47
N THR A 178 12.46 7.18 21.81
CA THR A 178 11.43 6.60 22.70
C THR A 178 10.07 6.66 22.00
N GLY A 179 9.40 5.51 21.89
CA GLY A 179 8.01 5.44 21.47
C GLY A 179 7.07 5.49 22.67
N GLU A 180 6.23 6.52 22.76
CA GLU A 180 5.14 6.62 23.75
C GLU A 180 3.87 6.05 23.12
N ILE A 181 3.67 4.73 23.22
CA ILE A 181 2.63 4.03 22.44
C ILE A 181 1.23 4.22 23.03
N GLY A 182 0.24 4.35 22.15
CA GLY A 182 -1.17 4.43 22.51
C GLY A 182 -1.56 5.68 23.31
N GLU A 183 -2.79 5.64 23.84
CA GLU A 183 -3.50 6.80 24.40
C GLU A 183 -3.78 6.66 25.91
N ALA A 184 -3.30 5.60 26.55
CA ALA A 184 -3.55 5.30 27.97
C ALA A 184 -2.29 4.77 28.67
N PHE A 185 -2.03 5.26 29.90
CA PHE A 185 -0.83 4.96 30.70
C PHE A 185 -0.53 3.47 30.83
N TYR A 186 -1.57 2.67 31.13
CA TYR A 186 -1.59 1.25 30.82
C TYR A 186 -2.65 0.99 29.74
N GLN A 187 -2.32 0.16 28.77
CA GLN A 187 -3.23 -0.15 27.66
C GLN A 187 -4.40 -1.01 28.19
N PRO A 188 -5.64 -0.50 28.21
CA PRO A 188 -6.68 -1.00 29.12
C PRO A 188 -7.24 -2.38 28.76
N TYR A 189 -6.94 -2.90 27.57
CA TYR A 189 -7.45 -4.20 27.11
C TYR A 189 -6.39 -4.99 26.31
N PRO A 190 -6.15 -6.28 26.60
CA PRO A 190 -5.14 -7.08 25.90
C PRO A 190 -5.31 -7.18 24.38
N GLU A 191 -6.52 -7.02 23.84
CA GLU A 191 -6.71 -7.01 22.38
C GLU A 191 -6.16 -5.76 21.65
N THR A 192 -5.81 -4.70 22.39
CA THR A 192 -5.11 -3.52 21.82
C THR A 192 -3.66 -3.84 21.45
N ILE A 193 -2.99 -4.78 22.14
CA ILE A 193 -1.59 -5.16 21.94
C ILE A 193 -1.34 -5.53 20.47
N ALA A 194 -2.13 -6.46 19.91
CA ALA A 194 -2.02 -6.88 18.52
C ALA A 194 -2.41 -5.80 17.48
N THR A 195 -2.88 -4.63 17.93
CA THR A 195 -3.06 -3.44 17.09
C THR A 195 -1.82 -2.55 17.16
N GLN A 196 -1.28 -2.32 18.36
CA GLN A 196 -0.08 -1.52 18.62
C GLN A 196 1.21 -2.17 18.08
N GLU A 197 1.32 -3.51 18.15
CA GLU A 197 2.34 -4.29 17.45
C GLU A 197 2.29 -4.02 15.94
N ALA A 198 1.10 -4.14 15.33
CA ALA A 198 0.92 -3.98 13.88
C ALA A 198 1.11 -2.52 13.39
N GLU A 199 0.90 -1.55 14.29
CA GLU A 199 1.12 -0.12 14.10
C GLU A 199 2.61 0.25 14.20
N ASN A 200 3.33 -0.29 15.19
CA ASN A 200 4.74 0.01 15.43
C ASN A 200 5.71 -0.83 14.58
N PHE A 201 5.30 -2.02 14.11
CA PHE A 201 6.20 -2.90 13.35
C PHE A 201 6.79 -2.27 12.07
N PRO A 202 6.06 -1.49 11.25
CA PRO A 202 6.65 -0.80 10.09
C PRO A 202 7.69 0.26 10.48
N MET A 203 7.45 0.99 11.58
CA MET A 203 8.40 1.95 12.16
C MET A 203 9.69 1.23 12.58
N LEU A 204 9.58 0.08 13.26
CA LEU A 204 10.73 -0.77 13.62
C LEU A 204 11.47 -1.32 12.40
N ILE A 205 10.76 -1.71 11.33
CA ILE A 205 11.39 -2.11 10.06
C ILE A 205 12.13 -0.94 9.40
N PHE A 206 11.65 0.30 9.53
CA PHE A 206 12.39 1.49 9.09
C PHE A 206 13.66 1.69 9.92
N MET A 207 13.56 1.70 11.25
CA MET A 207 14.71 1.81 12.17
C MET A 207 15.76 0.71 11.91
N THR A 208 15.32 -0.52 11.65
CA THR A 208 16.22 -1.67 11.37
C THR A 208 16.95 -1.52 10.02
N LYS A 209 16.37 -0.83 9.03
CA LYS A 209 17.10 -0.43 7.82
C LYS A 209 18.14 0.63 8.16
N ALA A 210 17.70 1.69 8.85
CA ALA A 210 18.50 2.87 9.17
C ALA A 210 19.67 2.63 10.14
N SER A 211 19.71 1.51 10.86
CA SER A 211 20.79 1.16 11.79
C SER A 211 22.14 0.83 11.13
N GLY A 212 22.27 1.01 9.82
CA GLY A 212 23.50 0.92 9.04
C GLY A 212 23.22 1.25 7.56
N PRO A 213 24.19 1.10 6.64
CA PRO A 213 24.00 1.42 5.24
C PRO A 213 22.80 0.68 4.62
N TYR A 214 21.91 1.45 3.97
CA TYR A 214 20.74 0.94 3.27
C TYR A 214 20.32 1.98 2.21
N VAL A 215 20.51 1.68 0.93
CA VAL A 215 20.23 2.62 -0.17
C VAL A 215 18.99 2.19 -0.94
N TYR A 216 18.11 3.15 -1.25
CA TYR A 216 16.95 2.97 -2.13
C TYR A 216 16.62 4.26 -2.90
N PRO A 217 15.82 4.20 -3.99
CA PRO A 217 15.30 5.38 -4.66
C PRO A 217 14.21 6.03 -3.79
N GLU A 218 14.51 7.21 -3.24
CA GLU A 218 13.57 8.01 -2.44
C GLU A 218 12.55 8.72 -3.33
N SER A 219 12.99 9.22 -4.49
CA SER A 219 12.11 9.72 -5.54
C SER A 219 12.70 9.48 -6.93
N ILE A 220 11.82 9.42 -7.93
CA ILE A 220 12.17 9.25 -9.35
C ILE A 220 11.37 10.28 -10.13
N ALA A 221 12.06 11.06 -10.96
CA ALA A 221 11.45 11.98 -11.92
C ALA A 221 11.79 11.53 -13.35
N LEU A 222 10.81 11.63 -14.24
CA LEU A 222 10.99 11.40 -15.68
C LEU A 222 11.01 12.75 -16.40
N ASN A 223 12.10 13.04 -17.10
CA ASN A 223 12.23 14.30 -17.84
C ASN A 223 11.20 14.35 -18.98
N ASN A 224 10.55 15.51 -19.15
CA ASN A 224 9.48 15.79 -20.12
C ASN A 224 8.12 15.09 -19.89
N LEU A 225 7.94 14.35 -18.79
CA LEU A 225 6.63 13.78 -18.43
C LEU A 225 5.62 14.91 -18.13
N LYS A 226 4.40 14.81 -18.67
CA LYS A 226 3.32 15.82 -18.54
C LYS A 226 1.96 15.21 -18.16
N GLY A 227 2.00 14.05 -17.52
CA GLY A 227 0.86 13.15 -17.36
C GLY A 227 1.44 11.75 -17.29
N ASP A 228 1.00 10.88 -18.20
CA ASP A 228 1.46 9.51 -18.33
C ASP A 228 2.53 9.35 -19.44
N VAL A 229 3.15 8.16 -19.55
CA VAL A 229 4.25 7.96 -20.51
C VAL A 229 3.71 7.70 -21.92
N THR A 230 4.07 8.54 -22.89
CA THR A 230 3.59 8.39 -24.26
C THR A 230 4.33 7.24 -24.98
N PRO A 231 3.61 6.35 -25.67
CA PRO A 231 4.20 5.41 -26.63
C PRO A 231 5.11 6.14 -27.63
N GLY A 232 6.22 5.50 -28.01
CA GLY A 232 7.21 6.06 -28.92
C GLY A 232 8.14 7.14 -28.34
N GLN A 233 8.11 7.41 -27.02
CA GLN A 233 9.03 8.36 -26.37
C GLN A 233 10.14 7.70 -25.55
N THR A 234 11.29 8.38 -25.47
CA THR A 234 12.40 8.01 -24.58
C THR A 234 12.40 8.90 -23.34
N TYR A 235 12.26 8.30 -22.16
CA TYR A 235 12.28 9.00 -20.89
C TYR A 235 13.67 8.94 -20.26
N SER A 236 14.24 10.11 -19.96
CA SER A 236 15.45 10.22 -19.15
C SER A 236 15.05 10.24 -17.67
N VAL A 237 15.68 9.39 -16.88
CA VAL A 237 15.32 9.12 -15.50
C VAL A 237 16.27 9.86 -14.57
N THR A 238 15.72 10.72 -13.71
CA THR A 238 16.44 11.33 -12.59
C THR A 238 15.99 10.62 -11.31
N ALA A 239 16.78 9.65 -10.85
CA ALA A 239 16.52 8.87 -9.65
C ALA A 239 17.35 9.40 -8.48
N PHE A 240 16.66 9.89 -7.45
CA PHE A 240 17.25 10.37 -6.21
C PHE A 240 17.39 9.19 -5.24
N LEU A 241 18.58 8.61 -5.16
CA LEU A 241 18.91 7.61 -4.15
C LEU A 241 19.18 8.29 -2.81
N ARG A 242 18.69 7.70 -1.71
CA ARG A 242 19.14 8.04 -0.35
C ARG A 242 19.74 6.84 0.35
N ASN A 243 20.87 7.03 1.02
CA ASN A 243 21.32 6.14 2.09
C ASN A 243 20.58 6.50 3.38
N THR A 244 19.62 5.69 3.82
CA THR A 244 18.86 5.97 5.05
C THR A 244 19.61 5.57 6.33
N GLY A 245 20.80 4.99 6.18
CA GLY A 245 21.67 4.65 7.31
C GLY A 245 22.09 5.87 8.13
N VAL A 246 22.04 5.76 9.46
CA VAL A 246 22.59 6.75 10.41
C VAL A 246 24.08 6.54 10.69
N SER A 247 24.62 5.37 10.33
CA SER A 247 26.04 5.05 10.46
C SER A 247 26.55 4.32 9.21
N GLY A 248 27.86 4.45 8.98
CA GLY A 248 28.56 3.83 7.86
C GLY A 248 28.27 4.46 6.49
N ASN A 249 29.29 4.45 5.63
CA ASN A 249 29.10 4.85 4.24
C ASN A 249 28.56 3.65 3.43
N ALA A 250 27.61 3.91 2.55
CA ALA A 250 27.31 3.02 1.44
C ALA A 250 28.38 3.22 0.35
N THR A 251 29.03 2.16 -0.09
CA THR A 251 30.12 2.19 -1.08
C THR A 251 29.77 1.35 -2.31
N ASN A 252 30.40 1.65 -3.45
CA ASN A 252 30.07 1.07 -4.75
C ASN A 252 28.58 1.21 -5.07
N VAL A 253 28.02 2.37 -4.74
CA VAL A 253 26.59 2.64 -4.91
C VAL A 253 26.28 2.83 -6.40
N ALA A 254 25.33 2.06 -6.92
CA ALA A 254 24.88 2.13 -8.30
C ALA A 254 23.38 1.83 -8.40
N LEU A 255 22.76 2.27 -9.49
CA LEU A 255 21.39 1.95 -9.85
C LEU A 255 21.37 1.30 -11.23
N LYS A 256 20.56 0.25 -11.39
CA LYS A 256 20.24 -0.40 -12.66
C LYS A 256 18.75 -0.34 -12.93
N LEU A 257 18.37 -0.02 -14.16
CA LEU A 257 17.01 -0.17 -14.67
C LEU A 257 16.87 -1.54 -15.33
N GLU A 258 15.77 -2.23 -15.04
CA GLU A 258 15.34 -3.43 -15.76
C GLU A 258 13.83 -3.38 -16.03
N SER A 259 13.40 -4.01 -17.11
CA SER A 259 12.00 -4.36 -17.31
C SER A 259 11.87 -5.70 -18.01
N ASN A 260 10.77 -6.40 -17.71
CA ASN A 260 10.30 -7.58 -18.43
C ASN A 260 8.99 -7.28 -19.20
N ASP A 261 8.63 -6.00 -19.29
CA ASP A 261 7.48 -5.52 -20.04
C ASP A 261 7.87 -5.44 -21.52
N PRO A 262 7.11 -6.05 -22.46
CA PRO A 262 7.51 -6.12 -23.86
C PRO A 262 7.62 -4.73 -24.51
N TYR A 263 6.90 -3.73 -23.99
CA TYR A 263 6.87 -2.38 -24.53
C TYR A 263 7.94 -1.45 -23.94
N VAL A 264 8.87 -1.96 -23.12
CA VAL A 264 9.91 -1.16 -22.45
C VAL A 264 11.31 -1.60 -22.84
N ALA A 265 11.94 -0.86 -23.75
CA ALA A 265 13.35 -1.03 -24.08
C ALA A 265 14.23 -0.16 -23.15
N ILE A 266 15.00 -0.77 -22.26
CA ILE A 266 15.99 -0.03 -21.45
C ILE A 266 17.17 0.37 -22.35
N THR A 267 17.38 1.68 -22.55
CA THR A 267 18.35 2.22 -23.52
C THR A 267 19.64 2.73 -22.87
N SER A 268 19.56 3.25 -21.64
CA SER A 268 20.73 3.56 -20.80
C SER A 268 20.50 2.93 -19.42
N PRO A 269 21.08 1.75 -19.13
CA PRO A 269 20.58 0.88 -18.06
C PRO A 269 21.16 1.15 -16.67
N THR A 270 22.26 1.90 -16.52
CA THR A 270 23.01 1.96 -15.25
C THR A 270 23.61 3.33 -14.95
N ALA A 271 23.56 3.73 -13.68
CA ALA A 271 24.22 4.93 -13.15
C ALA A 271 25.03 4.62 -11.88
N SER A 272 26.18 5.29 -11.74
CA SER A 272 27.03 5.26 -10.57
C SER A 272 26.76 6.44 -9.64
N TYR A 273 26.76 6.17 -8.34
CA TYR A 273 26.63 7.15 -7.25
C TYR A 273 27.88 7.11 -6.34
N GLY A 274 28.80 6.17 -6.59
CA GLY A 274 30.11 6.06 -5.95
C GLY A 274 30.04 5.65 -4.47
N THR A 275 30.16 6.64 -3.59
CA THR A 275 30.05 6.47 -2.13
C THR A 275 29.03 7.48 -1.62
N MET A 276 28.16 7.04 -0.70
CA MET A 276 27.18 7.87 -0.03
C MET A 276 27.36 7.81 1.50
N ALA A 277 27.42 8.98 2.13
CA ALA A 277 27.49 9.13 3.58
C ALA A 277 26.15 8.74 4.26
N PRO A 278 26.10 8.63 5.60
CA PRO A 278 24.84 8.58 6.35
C PRO A 278 23.87 9.70 5.94
N ILE A 279 22.57 9.38 5.89
CA ILE A 279 21.44 10.21 5.41
C ILE A 279 21.59 10.91 4.04
N GLU A 280 22.67 10.70 3.28
CA GLU A 280 22.97 11.46 2.06
C GLU A 280 22.00 11.14 0.91
N LEU A 281 21.53 12.19 0.21
CA LEU A 281 20.71 12.11 -1.00
C LEU A 281 21.56 12.46 -2.22
N LYS A 282 21.47 11.68 -3.31
CA LYS A 282 22.09 11.98 -4.61
C LYS A 282 21.15 11.65 -5.76
N SER A 283 21.10 12.50 -6.78
CA SER A 283 20.61 12.13 -8.11
C SER A 283 21.73 11.46 -8.91
N ASN A 284 21.37 10.66 -9.93
CA ASN A 284 22.34 10.26 -10.94
C ASN A 284 22.86 11.49 -11.71
N THR A 285 24.15 11.48 -12.04
CA THR A 285 24.75 12.32 -13.09
C THR A 285 24.96 11.55 -14.40
N ASP A 286 25.07 10.23 -14.30
CA ASP A 286 25.08 9.33 -15.45
C ASP A 286 23.69 9.26 -16.09
N ASP A 287 23.68 8.98 -17.39
CA ASP A 287 22.47 8.88 -18.19
C ASP A 287 21.70 7.59 -17.89
N LEU A 288 20.46 7.71 -17.40
CA LEU A 288 19.51 6.61 -17.24
C LEU A 288 18.32 6.83 -18.17
N ARG A 289 17.98 5.82 -18.97
CA ARG A 289 16.90 5.91 -19.96
C ARG A 289 16.18 4.61 -20.21
N PHE A 290 14.89 4.73 -20.48
CA PHE A 290 14.09 3.73 -21.16
C PHE A 290 13.30 4.36 -22.31
N TYR A 291 12.92 3.54 -23.26
CA TYR A 291 12.06 3.87 -24.40
C TYR A 291 10.77 3.07 -24.28
N VAL A 292 9.63 3.74 -24.38
CA VAL A 292 8.32 3.10 -24.55
C VAL A 292 8.13 2.88 -26.05
N THR A 293 7.84 1.65 -26.47
CA THR A 293 7.69 1.33 -27.89
C THR A 293 6.43 1.98 -28.49
N ASN A 294 6.38 2.11 -29.82
CA ASN A 294 5.25 2.81 -30.49
C ASN A 294 3.94 2.00 -30.46
N ASP A 295 4.07 0.68 -30.35
CA ASP A 295 3.02 -0.34 -30.27
C ASP A 295 2.53 -0.60 -28.83
N CYS A 296 3.03 0.15 -27.85
CA CYS A 296 2.50 0.12 -26.50
C CYS A 296 1.06 0.64 -26.48
N PRO A 297 0.05 -0.16 -26.07
CA PRO A 297 -1.32 0.30 -25.98
C PRO A 297 -1.46 1.50 -25.06
N LEU A 298 -2.46 2.35 -25.31
CA LEU A 298 -2.85 3.41 -24.37
C LEU A 298 -3.51 2.77 -23.14
N GLY A 299 -3.34 3.39 -21.97
CA GLY A 299 -3.82 2.84 -20.70
C GLY A 299 -3.09 1.59 -20.18
N HIS A 300 -2.13 1.03 -20.91
CA HIS A 300 -1.24 -0.03 -20.39
C HIS A 300 -0.38 0.51 -19.24
N VAL A 301 -0.07 -0.34 -18.27
CA VAL A 301 0.70 0.04 -17.08
C VAL A 301 2.07 -0.61 -17.12
N ILE A 302 3.02 0.06 -17.78
CA ILE A 302 4.41 -0.42 -17.86
C ILE A 302 5.04 -0.51 -16.47
N LYS A 303 5.87 -1.53 -16.27
CA LYS A 303 6.60 -1.75 -15.01
C LYS A 303 8.10 -1.64 -15.21
N ILE A 304 8.77 -0.83 -14.39
CA ILE A 304 10.23 -0.70 -14.37
C ILE A 304 10.75 -1.07 -12.98
N ASN A 305 11.74 -1.96 -12.96
CA ASN A 305 12.48 -2.35 -11.77
C ASN A 305 13.69 -1.42 -11.59
N PHE A 306 13.88 -0.95 -10.36
CA PHE A 306 14.95 -0.05 -9.97
C PHE A 306 15.84 -0.81 -8.98
N ILE A 307 16.95 -1.34 -9.49
CA ILE A 307 17.83 -2.26 -8.76
C ILE A 307 19.01 -1.47 -8.22
N THR A 308 18.99 -1.19 -6.92
CA THR A 308 20.03 -0.43 -6.22
C THR A 308 21.08 -1.37 -5.67
N TYR A 309 22.34 -1.14 -6.03
CA TYR A 309 23.51 -1.85 -5.52
C TYR A 309 24.25 -0.98 -4.51
N PHE A 310 24.73 -1.57 -3.41
CA PHE A 310 25.65 -0.93 -2.45
C PHE A 310 26.30 -1.99 -1.56
N ASN A 311 27.58 -1.86 -1.21
CA ASN A 311 28.31 -2.78 -0.30
C ASN A 311 28.16 -4.29 -0.65
N GLY A 312 27.90 -4.64 -1.92
CA GLY A 312 27.63 -6.03 -2.34
C GLY A 312 26.18 -6.52 -2.11
N THR A 313 25.32 -5.70 -1.51
CA THR A 313 23.86 -5.88 -1.46
C THR A 313 23.20 -5.39 -2.75
N GLU A 314 22.11 -6.04 -3.12
CA GLU A 314 21.17 -5.64 -4.17
C GLU A 314 19.77 -5.43 -3.57
N ILE A 315 19.09 -4.33 -3.93
CA ILE A 315 17.70 -4.03 -3.53
C ILE A 315 16.89 -3.58 -4.75
N THR A 316 15.92 -4.39 -5.16
CA THR A 316 14.92 -4.05 -6.18
C THR A 316 13.75 -3.27 -5.56
N THR A 317 13.47 -2.06 -6.06
CA THR A 317 12.13 -1.48 -6.02
C THR A 317 11.46 -1.59 -7.40
N SER A 318 10.18 -1.27 -7.50
CA SER A 318 9.46 -1.26 -8.78
C SER A 318 8.52 -0.08 -8.85
N HIS A 319 8.51 0.61 -9.98
CA HIS A 319 7.60 1.70 -10.28
C HIS A 319 6.79 1.36 -11.53
N ASN A 320 5.54 1.82 -11.52
CA ASN A 320 4.57 1.63 -12.57
C ASN A 320 4.25 2.99 -13.18
N PHE A 321 4.07 3.07 -14.50
CA PHE A 321 3.64 4.26 -15.22
C PHE A 321 2.52 3.83 -16.18
N ALA A 322 1.41 4.55 -16.24
CA ALA A 322 0.40 4.29 -17.26
C ALA A 322 0.82 4.97 -18.58
N THR A 323 0.18 4.60 -19.69
CA THR A 323 0.61 5.03 -21.03
C THR A 323 -0.41 5.92 -21.75
N GLY A 324 0.07 7.05 -22.26
CA GLY A 324 -0.75 8.06 -22.94
C GLY A 324 -1.66 8.88 -22.03
N ASP A 325 -2.04 10.07 -22.48
CA ASP A 325 -2.99 10.93 -21.77
C ASP A 325 -4.43 10.50 -22.10
N ALA A 326 -5.28 10.37 -21.07
CA ALA A 326 -6.69 9.97 -21.25
C ALA A 326 -7.53 11.09 -21.88
N ASP A 327 -8.42 10.72 -22.80
CA ASP A 327 -9.41 11.62 -23.42
C ASP A 327 -10.38 12.18 -22.37
N THR A 328 -10.81 13.43 -22.57
CA THR A 328 -11.99 13.97 -21.87
C THR A 328 -13.25 13.50 -22.58
N VAL A 329 -13.97 12.57 -21.95
CA VAL A 329 -15.24 12.02 -22.48
C VAL A 329 -16.39 12.99 -22.20
N TYR A 330 -16.49 13.46 -20.96
CA TYR A 330 -17.44 14.49 -20.53
C TYR A 330 -16.81 15.40 -19.47
N PHE A 331 -17.18 16.68 -19.47
CA PHE A 331 -16.74 17.64 -18.47
C PHE A 331 -17.84 18.67 -18.15
N TRP A 332 -17.99 19.01 -16.87
CA TRP A 332 -18.88 20.06 -16.36
C TRP A 332 -18.15 20.96 -15.36
N ASP A 333 -17.94 22.21 -15.74
CA ASP A 333 -17.43 23.33 -14.93
C ASP A 333 -18.56 24.17 -14.29
N PHE A 334 -19.82 23.82 -14.58
CA PHE A 334 -21.06 24.49 -14.14
C PHE A 334 -21.23 25.99 -14.51
N GLU A 335 -20.20 26.67 -15.01
CA GLU A 335 -20.27 28.06 -15.50
C GLU A 335 -21.26 28.25 -16.65
N SER A 336 -21.43 27.22 -17.49
CA SER A 336 -22.44 27.17 -18.55
C SER A 336 -23.80 26.63 -18.09
N GLY A 337 -24.00 26.49 -16.78
CA GLY A 337 -25.19 25.91 -16.16
C GLY A 337 -25.21 24.38 -16.17
N THR A 338 -26.34 23.82 -15.76
CA THR A 338 -26.47 22.42 -15.34
C THR A 338 -26.96 21.50 -16.48
N THR A 339 -26.49 21.72 -17.70
CA THR A 339 -26.98 20.96 -18.88
C THR A 339 -26.57 19.48 -18.80
N GLY A 340 -27.54 18.59 -18.95
CA GLY A 340 -27.37 17.13 -18.77
C GLY A 340 -27.68 16.64 -17.34
N TRP A 341 -27.82 17.55 -16.37
CA TRP A 341 -28.13 17.20 -14.98
C TRP A 341 -29.62 17.30 -14.67
N ASN A 342 -30.16 16.25 -14.07
CA ASN A 342 -31.47 16.21 -13.43
C ASN A 342 -31.28 16.49 -11.93
N LEU A 343 -31.86 17.59 -11.42
CA LEU A 343 -31.64 18.06 -10.06
C LEU A 343 -32.92 17.91 -9.22
N GLU A 344 -32.89 17.04 -8.21
CA GLU A 344 -33.97 16.91 -7.24
C GLU A 344 -33.84 18.02 -6.18
N SER A 345 -34.80 18.96 -6.18
CA SER A 345 -34.89 20.04 -5.20
C SER A 345 -34.71 19.52 -3.76
N PRO A 346 -33.85 20.11 -2.92
CA PRO A 346 -33.21 21.43 -3.09
C PRO A 346 -31.94 21.56 -3.95
N TRP A 347 -31.42 20.51 -4.60
CA TRP A 347 -30.20 20.62 -5.44
C TRP A 347 -30.28 21.75 -6.48
N ALA A 348 -29.27 22.63 -6.51
CA ALA A 348 -29.20 23.75 -7.45
C ALA A 348 -27.76 24.19 -7.78
N LEU A 349 -27.66 25.01 -8.83
CA LEU A 349 -26.49 25.81 -9.13
C LEU A 349 -26.33 26.93 -8.09
N THR A 350 -25.12 27.16 -7.59
CA THR A 350 -24.81 28.20 -6.58
C THR A 350 -23.56 28.98 -6.96
N THR A 351 -23.46 30.21 -6.45
CA THR A 351 -22.26 31.06 -6.49
C THR A 351 -21.68 31.31 -5.10
N ALA A 352 -22.19 30.62 -4.06
CA ALA A 352 -21.74 30.80 -2.68
C ALA A 352 -20.32 30.23 -2.43
N SER A 353 -19.91 29.21 -3.20
CA SER A 353 -18.59 28.60 -3.14
C SER A 353 -18.39 27.71 -4.37
N SER A 354 -17.22 27.78 -5.01
CA SER A 354 -16.79 26.92 -6.12
C SER A 354 -15.29 26.61 -6.01
N HIS A 355 -14.83 25.64 -6.79
CA HIS A 355 -13.40 25.35 -6.99
C HIS A 355 -12.86 26.12 -8.20
N SER A 356 -13.58 26.10 -9.33
CA SER A 356 -13.26 26.87 -10.52
C SER A 356 -14.18 28.09 -10.69
N SER A 357 -13.75 29.04 -11.53
CA SER A 357 -14.42 30.30 -11.89
C SER A 357 -15.38 30.94 -10.86
N SER A 358 -16.67 30.58 -10.83
CA SER A 358 -17.67 31.22 -9.97
C SER A 358 -18.90 30.41 -9.55
N HIS A 359 -19.12 29.20 -10.09
CA HIS A 359 -20.31 28.37 -9.85
C HIS A 359 -19.95 26.96 -9.38
N SER A 360 -20.87 26.31 -8.64
CA SER A 360 -20.84 24.87 -8.40
C SER A 360 -22.26 24.31 -8.29
N LEU A 361 -22.41 22.99 -8.22
CA LEU A 361 -23.63 22.39 -7.66
C LEU A 361 -23.55 22.31 -6.14
N THR A 362 -24.71 22.43 -5.47
CA THR A 362 -24.89 22.10 -4.06
C THR A 362 -26.30 21.60 -3.77
N ASP A 363 -26.47 20.75 -2.73
CA ASP A 363 -27.79 20.32 -2.27
C ASP A 363 -28.52 21.41 -1.46
N SER A 364 -27.76 22.34 -0.87
CA SER A 364 -28.14 23.23 0.22
C SER A 364 -28.04 24.73 -0.14
N PRO A 365 -28.54 25.18 -1.32
CA PRO A 365 -28.28 26.55 -1.83
C PRO A 365 -28.91 27.68 -0.99
N GLY A 366 -29.75 27.36 -0.01
CA GLY A 366 -30.43 28.30 0.90
C GLY A 366 -29.88 28.33 2.33
N GLY A 367 -28.74 27.66 2.58
CA GLY A 367 -28.28 27.30 3.92
C GLY A 367 -28.59 25.83 4.24
N ASN A 368 -28.35 25.44 5.50
CA ASN A 368 -28.27 24.05 5.94
C ASN A 368 -29.40 23.14 5.40
N TYR A 369 -29.05 21.90 5.07
CA TYR A 369 -29.98 20.92 4.49
C TYR A 369 -31.15 20.58 5.43
N SER A 370 -32.14 19.83 4.92
CA SER A 370 -33.31 19.41 5.71
C SER A 370 -33.13 18.03 6.33
N ASN A 371 -33.73 17.80 7.50
CA ASN A 371 -33.88 16.45 8.09
C ASN A 371 -34.67 15.55 7.11
N TYR A 372 -34.36 14.25 7.10
CA TYR A 372 -34.93 13.24 6.21
C TYR A 372 -34.74 13.54 4.70
N ALA A 373 -33.70 14.30 4.33
CA ALA A 373 -33.33 14.48 2.93
C ALA A 373 -32.97 13.13 2.29
N ASN A 374 -33.32 12.98 1.02
CA ASN A 374 -32.92 11.86 0.17
C ASN A 374 -33.06 12.32 -1.28
N VAL A 375 -32.13 13.18 -1.70
CA VAL A 375 -32.24 14.01 -2.92
C VAL A 375 -30.93 13.98 -3.70
N SER A 376 -31.00 13.99 -5.02
CA SER A 376 -29.83 13.81 -5.89
C SER A 376 -29.73 14.77 -7.08
N ALA A 377 -28.49 15.10 -7.43
CA ALA A 377 -28.09 15.62 -8.73
C ALA A 377 -27.62 14.43 -9.59
N THR A 378 -28.32 14.14 -10.68
CA THR A 378 -28.14 12.94 -11.50
C THR A 378 -27.80 13.28 -12.95
N LEU A 379 -26.74 12.66 -13.48
CA LEU A 379 -26.47 12.48 -14.90
C LEU A 379 -27.13 11.18 -15.37
N ASP A 380 -27.91 11.23 -16.46
CA ASP A 380 -28.61 10.07 -17.03
C ASP A 380 -28.27 9.87 -18.52
N ASN A 381 -28.14 8.60 -18.94
CA ASN A 381 -27.88 8.19 -20.32
C ASN A 381 -26.55 8.69 -20.91
N LEU A 382 -25.48 8.64 -20.10
CA LEU A 382 -24.10 8.75 -20.58
C LEU A 382 -23.79 7.54 -21.47
N ASP A 383 -23.14 7.79 -22.61
CA ASP A 383 -22.58 6.73 -23.46
C ASP A 383 -21.08 6.63 -23.16
N LEU A 384 -20.67 5.50 -22.59
CA LEU A 384 -19.28 5.18 -22.28
C LEU A 384 -18.80 3.94 -23.08
N SER A 385 -19.52 3.56 -24.13
CA SER A 385 -19.17 2.36 -24.91
C SER A 385 -17.94 2.57 -25.81
N GLY A 386 -17.07 1.56 -25.87
CA GLY A 386 -15.81 1.64 -26.63
C GLY A 386 -14.73 2.50 -25.98
N ILE A 387 -14.83 2.77 -24.68
CA ILE A 387 -13.87 3.57 -23.91
C ILE A 387 -13.23 2.71 -22.82
N THR A 388 -11.90 2.66 -22.76
CA THR A 388 -11.11 1.88 -21.80
C THR A 388 -10.53 2.75 -20.67
N ASN A 389 -10.15 2.13 -19.54
CA ASN A 389 -9.70 2.78 -18.31
C ASN A 389 -10.58 3.97 -17.86
N LEU A 390 -11.90 3.75 -17.80
CA LEU A 390 -12.85 4.80 -17.47
C LEU A 390 -12.66 5.31 -16.04
N ASN A 391 -12.70 6.62 -15.86
CA ASN A 391 -12.50 7.26 -14.56
C ASN A 391 -13.35 8.54 -14.42
N LEU A 392 -14.16 8.59 -13.37
CA LEU A 392 -14.79 9.82 -12.86
C LEU A 392 -13.79 10.56 -11.97
N SER A 393 -13.74 11.88 -12.05
CA SER A 393 -13.15 12.73 -11.01
C SER A 393 -13.89 14.05 -10.88
N PHE A 394 -13.85 14.64 -9.70
CA PHE A 394 -14.49 15.93 -9.40
C PHE A 394 -13.80 16.59 -8.20
N TYR A 395 -13.99 17.88 -8.03
CA TYR A 395 -13.65 18.58 -6.79
C TYR A 395 -14.88 18.71 -5.90
N HIS A 396 -14.71 18.59 -4.59
CA HIS A 396 -15.81 18.80 -3.63
C HIS A 396 -15.34 19.34 -2.28
N LYS A 397 -16.23 20.07 -1.60
CA LYS A 397 -16.16 20.42 -0.17
C LYS A 397 -17.50 20.05 0.48
N TYR A 398 -17.55 19.81 1.78
CA TYR A 398 -18.82 19.46 2.44
C TYR A 398 -18.80 19.71 3.95
N SER A 399 -19.97 19.91 4.54
CA SER A 399 -20.20 19.87 5.99
C SER A 399 -21.51 19.12 6.24
N ILE A 400 -21.41 17.92 6.81
CA ILE A 400 -22.47 16.90 6.90
C ILE A 400 -22.37 16.22 8.28
N GLU A 401 -23.47 15.92 8.99
CA GLU A 401 -23.39 15.35 10.34
C GLU A 401 -22.56 14.04 10.37
N SER A 402 -21.45 14.10 11.10
CA SER A 402 -20.39 13.09 11.12
C SER A 402 -20.85 11.71 11.59
N GLY A 403 -21.08 10.82 10.63
CA GLY A 403 -21.45 9.41 10.85
C GLY A 403 -22.96 9.13 10.87
N TYR A 404 -23.80 10.16 10.69
CA TYR A 404 -25.26 10.04 10.66
C TYR A 404 -25.79 10.36 9.26
N ASP A 405 -25.31 11.47 8.69
CA ASP A 405 -25.70 11.95 7.38
C ASP A 405 -24.61 11.71 6.35
N TYR A 406 -24.99 11.58 5.07
CA TYR A 406 -24.10 11.07 4.03
C TYR A 406 -24.36 11.66 2.65
N GLY A 407 -23.28 12.14 2.01
CA GLY A 407 -23.22 12.41 0.58
C GLY A 407 -22.70 11.19 -0.18
N HIS A 408 -23.52 10.58 -1.03
CA HIS A 408 -23.20 9.38 -1.81
C HIS A 408 -22.86 9.73 -3.26
N VAL A 409 -21.82 9.11 -3.82
CA VAL A 409 -21.60 9.02 -5.27
C VAL A 409 -22.03 7.63 -5.71
N GLU A 410 -22.97 7.54 -6.65
CA GLU A 410 -23.58 6.29 -7.10
C GLU A 410 -23.62 6.19 -8.63
N ILE A 411 -23.52 4.97 -9.17
CA ILE A 411 -23.53 4.66 -10.61
C ILE A 411 -24.42 3.46 -10.93
N LYS A 412 -25.01 3.41 -12.12
CA LYS A 412 -25.75 2.24 -12.64
C LYS A 412 -25.64 2.14 -14.17
N LYS A 413 -25.98 0.98 -14.72
CA LYS A 413 -26.18 0.76 -16.17
C LYS A 413 -27.67 0.74 -16.48
N GLY A 414 -28.17 1.64 -17.33
CA GLY A 414 -29.57 1.68 -17.76
C GLY A 414 -30.59 1.56 -16.63
N ASN A 415 -31.15 0.36 -16.45
CA ASN A 415 -32.18 0.05 -15.45
C ASN A 415 -31.68 -0.81 -14.26
N ASP A 416 -30.38 -1.04 -14.13
CA ASP A 416 -29.77 -1.72 -12.98
C ASP A 416 -29.91 -0.90 -11.69
N ASP A 417 -29.77 -1.58 -10.54
CA ASP A 417 -29.69 -0.93 -9.22
C ASP A 417 -28.47 0.01 -9.10
N TRP A 418 -28.61 1.04 -8.28
CA TRP A 418 -27.53 1.99 -7.97
C TRP A 418 -26.42 1.34 -7.13
N ASN A 419 -25.18 1.42 -7.61
CA ASN A 419 -23.97 0.97 -6.94
C ASN A 419 -23.21 2.18 -6.38
N SER A 420 -22.83 2.18 -5.10
CA SER A 420 -22.01 3.25 -4.53
C SER A 420 -20.55 3.15 -5.01
N LEU A 421 -20.06 4.25 -5.60
CA LEU A 421 -18.64 4.50 -5.85
C LEU A 421 -17.97 5.07 -4.58
N GLY A 422 -18.66 5.97 -3.89
CA GLY A 422 -18.16 6.70 -2.73
C GLY A 422 -19.26 7.18 -1.80
N MET A 423 -18.85 7.56 -0.58
CA MET A 423 -19.73 8.06 0.46
C MET A 423 -18.93 8.95 1.43
N PHE A 424 -19.43 10.16 1.73
CA PHE A 424 -18.78 11.20 2.52
C PHE A 424 -19.66 11.65 3.69
N THR A 425 -19.03 12.08 4.78
CA THR A 425 -19.68 12.54 6.02
C THR A 425 -18.65 13.30 6.88
N GLY A 426 -19.08 14.17 7.78
CA GLY A 426 -18.22 15.07 8.55
C GLY A 426 -17.96 16.40 7.84
N ASP A 427 -16.92 17.12 8.26
CA ASP A 427 -16.51 18.40 7.66
C ASP A 427 -15.27 18.26 6.77
N GLN A 428 -15.31 18.92 5.62
CA GLN A 428 -14.18 19.22 4.75
C GLN A 428 -14.37 20.62 4.17
N SER A 429 -13.95 21.64 4.92
CA SER A 429 -14.06 23.07 4.56
C SER A 429 -13.32 23.53 3.28
N SER A 430 -12.47 22.72 2.67
CA SER A 430 -11.77 23.03 1.42
C SER A 430 -12.12 22.07 0.29
N PHE A 431 -12.02 22.54 -0.96
CA PHE A 431 -12.21 21.70 -2.15
C PHE A 431 -11.03 20.74 -2.32
N THR A 432 -11.31 19.44 -2.34
CA THR A 432 -10.33 18.37 -2.64
C THR A 432 -10.76 17.63 -3.91
N LYS A 433 -9.79 17.12 -4.69
CA LYS A 433 -10.08 16.26 -5.84
C LYS A 433 -10.27 14.81 -5.39
N THR A 434 -11.40 14.22 -5.74
CA THR A 434 -11.67 12.78 -5.60
C THR A 434 -11.84 12.13 -6.96
N SER A 435 -11.53 10.84 -7.09
CA SER A 435 -11.64 10.08 -8.34
C SER A 435 -12.04 8.62 -8.12
N TYR A 436 -12.75 8.06 -9.10
CA TYR A 436 -13.29 6.71 -9.10
C TYR A 436 -13.12 6.06 -10.47
N ASN A 437 -12.41 4.94 -10.51
CA ASN A 437 -12.40 4.04 -11.65
C ASN A 437 -13.82 3.49 -11.91
N LEU A 438 -14.24 3.49 -13.17
CA LEU A 438 -15.55 3.04 -13.65
C LEU A 438 -15.40 1.83 -14.61
N ASP A 439 -14.29 1.08 -14.55
CA ASP A 439 -14.10 -0.05 -15.45
C ASP A 439 -15.21 -1.09 -15.30
N GLY A 440 -15.71 -1.57 -16.43
CA GLY A 440 -16.92 -2.39 -16.46
C GLY A 440 -18.22 -1.57 -16.54
N TYR A 441 -18.19 -0.23 -16.66
CA TYR A 441 -19.34 0.62 -17.04
C TYR A 441 -19.23 1.13 -18.49
N ASP A 442 -18.43 0.47 -19.31
CA ASP A 442 -18.17 0.65 -20.74
C ASP A 442 -19.40 0.39 -21.64
N THR A 443 -20.51 1.10 -21.41
CA THR A 443 -21.81 0.84 -22.04
C THR A 443 -22.54 2.11 -22.51
N ALA A 444 -23.40 1.97 -23.52
CA ALA A 444 -24.17 3.08 -24.11
C ALA A 444 -25.36 3.58 -23.28
N SER A 445 -25.41 3.26 -21.98
CA SER A 445 -26.42 3.78 -21.06
C SER A 445 -25.92 3.63 -19.62
N VAL A 446 -25.31 4.70 -19.10
CA VAL A 446 -24.86 4.83 -17.72
C VAL A 446 -25.52 6.04 -17.09
N SER A 447 -25.85 5.93 -15.80
CA SER A 447 -26.23 7.08 -14.97
C SER A 447 -25.29 7.19 -13.78
N ILE A 448 -24.91 8.42 -13.41
CA ILE A 448 -24.10 8.74 -12.23
C ILE A 448 -24.86 9.78 -11.43
N ARG A 449 -24.90 9.66 -10.10
CA ARG A 449 -25.53 10.68 -9.24
C ARG A 449 -24.76 10.97 -7.97
N PHE A 450 -24.99 12.18 -7.49
CA PHE A 450 -24.51 12.74 -6.22
C PHE A 450 -25.76 12.94 -5.36
N ARG A 451 -25.88 12.20 -4.25
CA ARG A 451 -27.11 12.12 -3.45
C ARG A 451 -26.83 12.43 -1.99
N LEU A 452 -27.52 13.41 -1.41
CA LEU A 452 -27.50 13.61 0.05
C LEU A 452 -28.59 12.74 0.68
N THR A 453 -28.27 12.09 1.80
CA THR A 453 -29.23 11.52 2.75
C THR A 453 -29.01 12.03 4.16
N SER A 454 -30.08 12.39 4.88
CA SER A 454 -30.01 12.81 6.28
C SER A 454 -31.03 12.13 7.22
N ASP A 455 -30.71 12.20 8.51
CA ASP A 455 -31.42 11.70 9.68
C ASP A 455 -32.58 12.64 10.10
N SER A 456 -33.19 12.33 11.24
CA SER A 456 -34.19 13.10 11.98
C SER A 456 -33.64 14.26 12.82
N TYR A 457 -32.33 14.39 12.98
CA TYR A 457 -31.64 15.43 13.78
C TYR A 457 -30.53 16.11 12.96
N VAL A 458 -29.95 17.20 13.51
CA VAL A 458 -28.76 17.98 13.08
C VAL A 458 -28.56 18.17 11.57
N THR A 459 -28.56 19.42 11.10
CA THR A 459 -28.23 19.72 9.70
C THR A 459 -27.16 20.79 9.58
N GLU A 460 -26.30 20.64 8.58
CA GLU A 460 -25.08 21.42 8.35
C GLU A 460 -25.07 22.01 6.92
N ASP A 461 -23.99 22.71 6.52
CA ASP A 461 -23.86 23.45 5.24
C ASP A 461 -24.05 22.60 3.97
N GLY A 462 -24.04 21.26 4.07
CA GLY A 462 -24.30 20.34 2.96
C GLY A 462 -23.09 20.08 2.08
N TRP A 463 -23.32 19.65 0.84
CA TRP A 463 -22.29 19.18 -0.09
C TRP A 463 -22.22 20.05 -1.33
N TYR A 464 -21.02 20.57 -1.63
CA TYR A 464 -20.72 21.30 -2.85
C TYR A 464 -19.78 20.47 -3.73
N PHE A 465 -20.06 20.35 -5.02
CA PHE A 465 -19.15 19.71 -5.97
C PHE A 465 -19.06 20.47 -7.31
N ASP A 466 -17.92 20.29 -7.96
CA ASP A 466 -17.44 21.12 -9.07
C ASP A 466 -16.45 20.34 -9.97
N ASP A 467 -16.13 20.88 -11.15
CA ASP A 467 -15.18 20.33 -12.14
C ASP A 467 -15.36 18.81 -12.39
N VAL A 468 -16.59 18.38 -12.68
CA VAL A 468 -16.92 16.95 -12.87
C VAL A 468 -16.41 16.49 -14.23
N LEU A 469 -15.39 15.65 -14.23
CA LEU A 469 -14.70 15.07 -15.39
C LEU A 469 -14.94 13.56 -15.46
N ILE A 470 -15.34 13.06 -16.62
CA ILE A 470 -15.23 11.65 -17.00
C ILE A 470 -14.16 11.52 -18.08
N SER A 471 -13.17 10.68 -17.83
CA SER A 471 -12.02 10.44 -18.71
C SER A 471 -11.84 8.96 -19.00
N GLY A 472 -11.19 8.62 -20.11
CA GLY A 472 -10.81 7.26 -20.52
C GLY A 472 -10.07 7.30 -21.85
N PHE A 473 -9.70 6.16 -22.44
CA PHE A 473 -9.10 6.12 -23.78
C PHE A 473 -10.14 5.69 -24.81
N THR A 474 -10.30 6.45 -25.89
CA THR A 474 -11.14 6.06 -27.02
C THR A 474 -10.34 5.19 -28.00
N GLU A 475 -10.79 3.97 -28.24
CA GLU A 475 -10.04 3.01 -29.06
C GLU A 475 -10.00 3.42 -30.55
N PRO A 476 -8.83 3.42 -31.22
CA PRO A 476 -8.75 3.55 -32.67
C PRO A 476 -9.31 2.29 -33.37
N SER A 477 -9.68 2.42 -34.64
CA SER A 477 -10.41 1.37 -35.35
C SER A 477 -9.55 0.14 -35.72
N ASN A 478 -9.93 -1.03 -35.17
CA ASN A 478 -9.38 -2.37 -35.43
C ASN A 478 -9.10 -2.66 -36.94
N LEU A 479 -7.91 -3.19 -37.21
CA LEU A 479 -7.41 -3.74 -38.46
C LEU A 479 -7.16 -5.26 -38.33
N PRO A 480 -7.15 -6.04 -39.43
CA PRO A 480 -6.97 -7.49 -39.34
C PRO A 480 -5.52 -7.93 -39.06
N PRO A 481 -5.33 -9.04 -38.33
CA PRO A 481 -4.00 -9.59 -38.05
C PRO A 481 -3.32 -10.18 -39.29
N THR A 482 -1.99 -10.28 -39.21
CA THR A 482 -1.17 -10.87 -40.27
C THR A 482 -1.36 -12.40 -40.39
N ALA A 483 -0.78 -13.01 -41.44
CA ALA A 483 -0.81 -14.45 -41.62
C ALA A 483 0.21 -15.14 -40.67
N PRO A 484 -0.18 -16.14 -39.86
CA PRO A 484 0.77 -16.88 -39.02
C PRO A 484 1.75 -17.72 -39.84
N MET A 485 2.94 -18.00 -39.29
CA MET A 485 3.93 -18.88 -39.95
C MET A 485 3.97 -20.25 -39.27
N ALA A 486 3.62 -21.32 -39.99
CA ALA A 486 3.71 -22.69 -39.48
C ALA A 486 5.17 -23.10 -39.19
N VAL A 487 5.44 -23.67 -38.01
CA VAL A 487 6.80 -23.89 -37.47
C VAL A 487 7.09 -25.34 -37.13
N SER A 488 6.21 -25.98 -36.36
CA SER A 488 6.34 -27.39 -36.05
C SER A 488 4.95 -28.01 -36.05
N PRO A 489 4.83 -29.32 -35.95
CA PRO A 489 5.85 -30.36 -36.04
C PRO A 489 6.73 -30.30 -37.31
N ASP A 490 8.03 -30.49 -37.12
CA ASP A 490 8.85 -31.23 -38.08
C ASP A 490 8.54 -32.73 -37.90
N ASN A 491 8.96 -33.60 -38.84
CA ASN A 491 8.63 -35.03 -38.85
C ASN A 491 8.86 -35.71 -37.47
N ASP A 492 7.96 -36.63 -37.08
CA ASP A 492 8.04 -37.47 -35.85
C ASP A 492 7.76 -36.74 -34.48
N SER A 493 6.47 -36.57 -34.07
CA SER A 493 5.98 -35.56 -33.04
C SER A 493 5.27 -35.97 -31.68
N LEU A 494 4.01 -35.52 -31.32
CA LEU A 494 3.41 -35.35 -29.94
C LEU A 494 1.95 -35.87 -29.40
N ASN A 495 1.36 -37.11 -29.60
CA ASN A 495 0.88 -38.23 -28.64
C ASN A 495 -0.21 -39.30 -29.10
N GLY A 496 -0.06 -40.12 -30.16
CA GLY A 496 -1.19 -40.70 -30.95
C GLY A 496 -2.01 -39.59 -31.62
N THR A 497 -1.32 -38.49 -31.80
CA THR A 497 -1.73 -37.11 -31.56
C THR A 497 -0.52 -36.28 -32.01
N VAL A 498 -0.65 -34.98 -32.15
CA VAL A 498 0.44 -34.07 -32.52
C VAL A 498 0.22 -32.70 -31.90
N VAL A 499 1.29 -31.93 -31.68
CA VAL A 499 1.21 -30.50 -31.34
C VAL A 499 1.55 -29.68 -32.58
N LEU A 500 0.53 -29.30 -33.36
CA LEU A 500 0.68 -28.32 -34.43
C LEU A 500 1.04 -26.98 -33.83
N LYS A 501 1.99 -26.26 -34.42
CA LYS A 501 2.60 -25.07 -33.83
C LYS A 501 3.02 -24.07 -34.90
N CYS A 502 2.59 -22.82 -34.78
CA CYS A 502 3.02 -21.71 -35.62
C CYS A 502 3.75 -20.66 -34.79
N LEU A 503 4.66 -19.87 -35.39
CA LEU A 503 4.88 -18.51 -34.89
C LEU A 503 3.56 -17.76 -34.96
N ASN A 504 3.35 -16.87 -34.01
CA ASN A 504 2.20 -15.99 -34.02
C ASN A 504 2.19 -15.07 -35.25
N ALA A 505 0.98 -14.65 -35.61
CA ALA A 505 0.77 -13.42 -36.34
C ALA A 505 1.06 -12.21 -35.43
N THR A 506 0.95 -11.03 -36.00
CA THR A 506 0.96 -9.76 -35.28
C THR A 506 -0.35 -9.04 -35.59
N ASP A 507 -1.00 -8.51 -34.57
CA ASP A 507 -2.16 -7.65 -34.74
C ASP A 507 -1.74 -6.17 -34.75
N PRO A 508 -2.27 -5.30 -35.63
CA PRO A 508 -1.83 -3.91 -35.70
C PRO A 508 -2.18 -3.07 -34.46
N GLU A 509 -3.25 -3.42 -33.75
CA GLU A 509 -3.64 -2.81 -32.46
C GLU A 509 -3.29 -3.73 -31.27
N ASN A 510 -2.52 -4.80 -31.52
CA ASN A 510 -2.13 -5.83 -30.56
C ASN A 510 -3.30 -6.51 -29.82
N ASN A 511 -4.45 -6.67 -30.50
CA ASN A 511 -5.59 -7.44 -29.99
C ASN A 511 -5.20 -8.87 -29.65
N THR A 512 -5.88 -9.48 -28.67
CA THR A 512 -5.61 -10.87 -28.26
C THR A 512 -6.03 -11.84 -29.37
N LEU A 513 -5.05 -12.39 -30.09
CA LEU A 513 -5.36 -13.24 -31.24
C LEU A 513 -5.84 -14.64 -30.83
N THR A 514 -6.69 -15.18 -31.70
CA THR A 514 -7.18 -16.54 -31.61
C THR A 514 -6.99 -17.25 -32.94
N TYR A 515 -6.48 -18.48 -32.88
CA TYR A 515 -5.94 -19.21 -34.03
C TYR A 515 -6.85 -20.38 -34.38
N LYS A 516 -7.04 -20.62 -35.68
CA LYS A 516 -7.81 -21.78 -36.15
C LYS A 516 -6.98 -22.65 -37.09
N PHE A 517 -6.75 -23.88 -36.66
CA PHE A 517 -5.89 -24.87 -37.30
C PHE A 517 -6.72 -25.88 -38.09
N PHE A 518 -6.23 -26.27 -39.26
CA PHE A 518 -6.87 -27.19 -40.19
C PHE A 518 -5.87 -28.25 -40.62
N VAL A 519 -6.25 -29.53 -40.54
CA VAL A 519 -5.50 -30.67 -41.08
C VAL A 519 -6.29 -31.32 -42.20
N TYR A 520 -5.59 -31.70 -43.26
CA TYR A 520 -6.10 -32.32 -44.47
C TYR A 520 -5.41 -33.66 -44.72
N SER A 521 -6.11 -34.59 -45.37
CA SER A 521 -5.53 -35.87 -45.81
C SER A 521 -4.78 -35.74 -47.16
N ASP A 522 -5.08 -34.70 -47.94
CA ASP A 522 -4.57 -34.51 -49.31
C ASP A 522 -3.83 -33.17 -49.48
N SER A 523 -2.96 -33.09 -50.50
CA SER A 523 -2.07 -31.93 -50.74
C SER A 523 -2.70 -30.77 -51.51
N LEU A 524 -3.89 -30.94 -52.08
CA LEU A 524 -4.71 -29.88 -52.68
C LEU A 524 -5.62 -29.20 -51.62
N LEU A 525 -5.66 -29.76 -50.41
CA LEU A 525 -6.43 -29.31 -49.24
C LEU A 525 -7.95 -29.32 -49.48
N THR A 526 -8.44 -30.43 -50.03
CA THR A 526 -9.86 -30.65 -50.36
C THR A 526 -10.60 -31.48 -49.31
N ASP A 527 -9.90 -32.35 -48.57
CA ASP A 527 -10.46 -33.22 -47.53
C ASP A 527 -9.92 -32.86 -46.13
N THR A 528 -10.67 -32.03 -45.39
CA THR A 528 -10.35 -31.61 -44.02
C THR A 528 -10.71 -32.71 -43.01
N ILE A 529 -9.71 -33.25 -42.30
CA ILE A 529 -9.90 -34.32 -41.31
C ILE A 529 -9.88 -33.83 -39.85
N PHE A 530 -9.34 -32.63 -39.60
CA PHE A 530 -9.43 -31.95 -38.30
C PHE A 530 -9.52 -30.43 -38.51
N GLU A 531 -10.41 -29.81 -37.76
CA GLU A 531 -10.54 -28.36 -37.64
C GLU A 531 -10.64 -28.02 -36.14
N SER A 532 -9.81 -27.10 -35.65
CA SER A 532 -9.83 -26.72 -34.25
C SER A 532 -11.00 -25.78 -33.92
N SER A 533 -11.35 -25.68 -32.64
CA SER A 533 -11.94 -24.43 -32.15
C SER A 533 -10.96 -23.27 -32.35
N TYR A 534 -11.40 -22.02 -32.14
CA TYR A 534 -10.45 -20.94 -31.92
C TYR A 534 -9.57 -21.26 -30.69
N ILE A 535 -8.27 -21.06 -30.82
CA ILE A 535 -7.23 -21.34 -29.82
C ILE A 535 -6.54 -20.01 -29.47
N ASN A 536 -6.62 -19.56 -28.22
CA ASN A 536 -5.97 -18.31 -27.82
C ASN A 536 -4.46 -18.35 -28.06
N GLU A 537 -3.90 -17.18 -28.32
CA GLU A 537 -2.47 -16.95 -28.55
C GLU A 537 -1.56 -17.55 -27.47
N GLY A 538 -0.49 -18.22 -27.89
CA GLY A 538 0.66 -18.57 -27.03
C GLY A 538 1.74 -17.47 -27.06
N ALA A 539 2.79 -17.56 -26.25
CA ALA A 539 3.77 -16.47 -26.07
C ALA A 539 4.47 -16.02 -27.37
N ASP A 540 5.35 -16.86 -27.94
CA ASP A 540 5.97 -16.64 -29.26
C ASP A 540 5.24 -17.41 -30.37
N THR A 541 4.44 -18.39 -29.97
CA THR A 541 3.91 -19.45 -30.81
C THR A 541 2.61 -20.01 -30.28
N THR A 542 1.61 -20.13 -31.13
CA THR A 542 0.33 -20.77 -30.82
C THR A 542 0.33 -22.21 -31.28
N SER A 543 -0.36 -23.10 -30.55
CA SER A 543 -0.37 -24.54 -30.86
C SER A 543 -1.66 -25.25 -30.48
N VAL A 544 -1.99 -26.33 -31.21
CA VAL A 544 -3.13 -27.19 -30.93
C VAL A 544 -2.71 -28.66 -30.86
N VAL A 545 -3.32 -29.40 -29.92
CA VAL A 545 -3.10 -30.82 -29.71
C VAL A 545 -4.16 -31.63 -30.49
N VAL A 546 -3.82 -32.09 -31.70
CA VAL A 546 -4.74 -32.91 -32.52
C VAL A 546 -4.58 -34.36 -32.09
N ASN A 547 -5.62 -34.99 -31.54
CA ASN A 547 -5.57 -36.36 -30.99
C ASN A 547 -6.24 -37.40 -31.91
N ASN A 548 -5.97 -38.68 -31.66
CA ASN A 548 -6.52 -39.83 -32.39
C ASN A 548 -6.15 -39.88 -33.89
N LEU A 549 -5.00 -39.30 -34.25
CA LEU A 549 -4.45 -39.48 -35.59
C LEU A 549 -3.97 -40.91 -35.78
N SER A 550 -4.09 -41.42 -37.01
CA SER A 550 -3.54 -42.74 -37.33
C SER A 550 -2.02 -42.72 -37.12
N PRO A 551 -1.45 -43.63 -36.31
CA PRO A 551 0.00 -43.76 -36.23
C PRO A 551 0.54 -44.18 -37.61
N ASN A 552 1.70 -43.66 -38.00
CA ASN A 552 2.32 -43.93 -39.30
C ASN A 552 1.44 -43.46 -40.49
N SER A 553 1.05 -42.18 -40.54
CA SER A 553 0.27 -41.59 -41.63
C SER A 553 0.70 -40.15 -41.99
N ASP A 554 0.51 -39.79 -43.27
CA ASP A 554 0.84 -38.49 -43.86
C ASP A 554 -0.32 -37.50 -43.74
N TYR A 555 -0.01 -36.23 -43.43
CA TYR A 555 -1.01 -35.17 -43.21
C TYR A 555 -0.49 -33.79 -43.62
N TYR A 556 -1.38 -32.93 -44.12
CA TYR A 556 -1.08 -31.53 -44.49
C TYR A 556 -1.83 -30.57 -43.57
N TRP A 557 -1.27 -29.41 -43.21
CA TRP A 557 -1.99 -28.46 -42.34
C TRP A 557 -1.72 -26.97 -42.62
N ARG A 558 -2.67 -26.12 -42.19
CA ARG A 558 -2.60 -24.63 -42.19
C ARG A 558 -3.25 -24.04 -40.94
N VAL A 559 -3.02 -22.75 -40.71
CA VAL A 559 -3.62 -21.96 -39.62
C VAL A 559 -3.89 -20.50 -40.06
N TYR A 560 -4.84 -19.82 -39.43
CA TYR A 560 -5.01 -18.35 -39.50
C TYR A 560 -5.26 -17.75 -38.11
N ALA A 561 -5.10 -16.43 -37.96
CA ALA A 561 -5.42 -15.66 -36.76
C ALA A 561 -6.73 -14.84 -36.89
N TYR A 562 -7.37 -14.57 -35.77
CA TYR A 562 -8.64 -13.85 -35.63
C TYR A 562 -8.61 -13.02 -34.34
N ASP A 563 -8.81 -11.72 -34.45
CA ASP A 563 -8.61 -10.74 -33.36
C ASP A 563 -9.79 -10.63 -32.36
N GLY A 564 -10.93 -11.25 -32.69
CA GLY A 564 -12.20 -11.15 -31.97
C GLY A 564 -13.32 -10.47 -32.77
N ASN A 565 -12.94 -9.63 -33.74
CA ASN A 565 -13.77 -8.85 -34.64
C ASN A 565 -13.56 -9.26 -36.12
N SER A 566 -12.31 -9.48 -36.53
CA SER A 566 -11.88 -9.64 -37.92
C SER A 566 -10.82 -10.76 -38.10
N LYS A 567 -10.65 -11.23 -39.35
CA LYS A 567 -9.99 -12.50 -39.69
C LYS A 567 -8.81 -12.30 -40.63
N GLY A 568 -7.61 -12.65 -40.17
CA GLY A 568 -6.36 -12.57 -40.93
C GLY A 568 -6.20 -13.67 -41.99
N ASP A 569 -5.13 -13.58 -42.76
CA ASP A 569 -4.83 -14.53 -43.84
C ASP A 569 -4.35 -15.91 -43.33
N PHE A 570 -4.39 -16.91 -44.22
CA PHE A 570 -3.88 -18.26 -43.93
C PHE A 570 -2.35 -18.35 -44.06
N SER A 571 -1.75 -19.21 -43.24
CA SER A 571 -0.37 -19.66 -43.34
C SER A 571 -0.09 -20.44 -44.65
N GLN A 572 1.21 -20.66 -44.92
CA GLN A 572 1.66 -21.73 -45.83
C GLN A 572 1.40 -23.14 -45.21
N THR A 573 1.80 -24.24 -45.88
CA THR A 573 1.28 -25.62 -45.64
C THR A 573 2.37 -26.65 -45.17
N ASN A 574 2.17 -27.44 -44.06
CA ASN A 574 3.18 -28.29 -43.32
C ASN A 574 2.69 -29.77 -42.86
N TYR A 575 3.40 -30.67 -42.04
CA TYR A 575 3.23 -32.21 -41.83
C TYR A 575 3.84 -32.99 -40.51
N PHE A 576 3.51 -34.27 -40.00
CA PHE A 576 3.78 -34.78 -38.53
C PHE A 576 3.55 -36.21 -37.74
N HIS A 577 3.87 -36.42 -36.37
CA HIS A 577 3.72 -37.64 -35.38
C HIS A 577 3.57 -37.51 -33.73
N THR A 578 4.11 -38.28 -32.64
CA THR A 578 3.59 -38.52 -31.13
C THR A 578 4.25 -38.52 -29.52
N LEU A 579 3.80 -37.83 -28.30
CA LEU A 579 3.79 -37.94 -26.66
C LEU A 579 3.28 -36.74 -25.53
N THR A 580 2.66 -36.84 -24.20
CA THR A 580 2.21 -35.74 -23.05
C THR A 580 1.74 -35.99 -21.41
N LEU A 581 1.51 -35.05 -20.32
CA LEU A 581 0.89 -35.15 -18.79
C LEU A 581 0.63 -33.91 -17.62
N GLY A 582 0.12 -33.99 -16.24
CA GLY A 582 -0.23 -32.88 -15.07
C GLY A 582 -0.65 -33.05 -13.41
N ILE A 583 -1.00 -32.03 -12.40
CA ILE A 583 -1.19 -32.03 -10.76
C ILE A 583 -2.14 -31.02 -9.73
N ASN A 584 -2.12 -30.85 -8.28
CA ASN A 584 -3.12 -30.15 -7.16
C ASN A 584 -2.83 -29.69 -5.52
N GLU A 585 -3.66 -28.96 -4.55
CA GLU A 585 -3.47 -28.41 -3.01
C GLU A 585 -4.66 -27.90 -1.86
N ASN A 586 -4.56 -27.53 -0.44
CA ASN A 586 -5.55 -26.83 0.68
C ASN A 586 -5.39 -26.64 2.39
N TYR A 587 -5.96 -25.63 3.30
CA TYR A 587 -6.52 -25.60 4.86
C TYR A 587 -6.39 -24.44 6.13
N ASN A 588 -7.36 -23.94 7.11
CA ASN A 588 -7.28 -23.05 8.50
C ASN A 588 -8.55 -22.45 9.47
N LYS A 589 -8.46 -21.70 10.73
CA LYS A 589 -9.53 -20.96 11.73
C LYS A 589 -9.21 -19.89 13.00
N ILE A 590 -10.15 -19.09 13.74
CA ILE A 590 -10.13 -18.33 15.16
C ILE A 590 -11.49 -18.03 15.99
N SER A 591 -11.51 -17.49 17.26
CA SER A 591 -12.58 -16.85 18.16
C SER A 591 -14.05 -17.37 18.10
N ASP A 592 -15.04 -16.60 18.62
CA ASP A 592 -16.48 -16.74 18.32
C ASP A 592 -16.75 -16.52 16.83
N VAL A 593 -15.95 -15.66 16.19
CA VAL A 593 -15.96 -15.42 14.75
C VAL A 593 -15.33 -16.62 14.02
N LYS A 594 -16.13 -17.62 13.63
CA LYS A 594 -15.59 -18.79 12.91
C LYS A 594 -15.10 -18.37 11.52
N ILE A 595 -13.91 -18.85 11.15
CA ILE A 595 -13.30 -18.65 9.83
C ILE A 595 -13.09 -20.02 9.18
N HIS A 596 -13.63 -20.25 8.00
CA HIS A 596 -13.36 -21.43 7.15
C HIS A 596 -12.78 -20.98 5.81
N TYR A 597 -11.95 -21.80 5.16
CA TYR A 597 -11.59 -21.58 3.75
C TYR A 597 -12.69 -22.05 2.79
N ILE A 598 -12.75 -21.36 1.65
CA ILE A 598 -13.62 -21.65 0.51
C ILE A 598 -12.80 -21.43 -0.77
N LYS A 599 -13.21 -21.99 -1.90
CA LYS A 599 -12.53 -21.76 -3.19
C LYS A 599 -12.46 -20.24 -3.46
N ASN A 600 -11.25 -19.71 -3.64
CA ASN A 600 -10.95 -18.28 -3.79
C ASN A 600 -11.23 -17.38 -2.56
N GLY A 601 -11.23 -17.88 -1.31
CA GLY A 601 -11.32 -16.99 -0.14
C GLY A 601 -11.63 -17.61 1.22
N ILE A 602 -12.33 -16.85 2.06
CA ILE A 602 -12.75 -17.23 3.43
C ILE A 602 -14.25 -17.01 3.65
N SER A 603 -14.81 -17.75 4.61
CA SER A 603 -16.15 -17.50 5.16
C SER A 603 -16.03 -17.20 6.65
N LEU A 604 -16.57 -16.04 7.05
CA LEU A 604 -16.72 -15.60 8.43
C LEU A 604 -18.13 -15.95 8.95
N PHE A 605 -18.26 -16.19 10.26
CA PHE A 605 -19.55 -16.41 10.92
C PHE A 605 -19.54 -15.81 12.34
N TYR A 606 -20.49 -14.93 12.68
CA TYR A 606 -20.67 -14.38 14.03
C TYR A 606 -22.14 -14.04 14.32
N ASN A 607 -22.65 -14.42 15.50
CA ASN A 607 -24.05 -14.18 15.88
C ASN A 607 -24.20 -12.87 16.67
N GLY A 608 -23.97 -11.75 16.00
CA GLY A 608 -24.10 -10.40 16.54
C GLY A 608 -23.60 -9.38 15.51
N ASN A 609 -23.79 -8.09 15.81
CA ASN A 609 -23.32 -7.04 14.91
C ASN A 609 -21.82 -6.77 15.15
N ALA A 610 -21.00 -7.09 14.16
CA ALA A 610 -19.57 -6.86 14.17
C ALA A 610 -19.16 -6.05 12.93
N LYS A 611 -18.23 -5.11 13.08
CA LYS A 611 -17.44 -4.60 11.95
C LYS A 611 -16.26 -5.56 11.73
N TYR A 612 -15.73 -5.58 10.52
CA TYR A 612 -14.46 -6.22 10.20
C TYR A 612 -13.65 -5.34 9.25
N SER A 613 -12.33 -5.55 9.27
CA SER A 613 -11.45 -5.19 8.17
C SER A 613 -10.50 -6.35 7.89
N ILE A 614 -9.93 -6.38 6.70
CA ILE A 614 -8.89 -7.31 6.27
C ILE A 614 -7.81 -6.48 5.62
N SER A 615 -6.58 -6.59 6.10
CA SER A 615 -5.40 -6.04 5.43
C SER A 615 -4.52 -7.16 4.90
N ASP A 616 -3.78 -6.89 3.82
CA ASP A 616 -2.66 -7.75 3.42
C ASP A 616 -1.41 -7.46 4.29
N ILE A 617 -0.33 -8.22 4.06
CA ILE A 617 0.92 -8.11 4.83
C ILE A 617 1.67 -6.78 4.66
N SER A 618 1.26 -5.91 3.72
CA SER A 618 1.76 -4.52 3.62
C SER A 618 0.94 -3.51 4.45
N GLY A 619 -0.07 -3.97 5.19
CA GLY A 619 -1.00 -3.13 5.95
C GLY A 619 -2.19 -2.60 5.12
N ARG A 620 -2.06 -2.59 3.78
CA ARG A 620 -3.09 -2.17 2.84
C ARG A 620 -4.41 -2.93 3.06
N ARG A 621 -5.48 -2.19 3.32
CA ARG A 621 -6.83 -2.72 3.59
C ARG A 621 -7.44 -3.28 2.30
N ILE A 622 -7.62 -4.60 2.25
CA ILE A 622 -8.21 -5.38 1.15
C ILE A 622 -9.73 -5.30 1.17
N GLU A 623 -10.33 -5.39 2.36
CA GLU A 623 -11.79 -5.34 2.54
C GLU A 623 -12.12 -4.78 3.92
N SER A 624 -13.30 -4.18 4.09
CA SER A 624 -13.85 -3.83 5.40
C SER A 624 -15.35 -3.60 5.31
N GLY A 625 -16.09 -3.90 6.37
CA GLY A 625 -17.53 -3.70 6.40
C GLY A 625 -18.15 -4.05 7.75
N LYS A 626 -19.49 -4.18 7.77
CA LYS A 626 -20.25 -4.74 8.90
C LYS A 626 -20.78 -6.12 8.50
N PHE A 627 -20.86 -7.05 9.45
CA PHE A 627 -21.48 -8.36 9.26
C PHE A 627 -22.21 -8.83 10.52
N SER A 628 -23.22 -9.66 10.30
CA SER A 628 -23.98 -10.39 11.30
C SER A 628 -24.47 -11.68 10.62
N GLY A 629 -24.41 -12.81 11.32
CA GLY A 629 -24.53 -14.13 10.71
C GLY A 629 -23.27 -14.50 9.88
N LYS A 630 -23.48 -14.99 8.65
CA LYS A 630 -22.41 -15.47 7.76
C LYS A 630 -21.98 -14.39 6.75
N LYS A 631 -20.68 -14.25 6.52
CA LYS A 631 -20.11 -13.42 5.44
C LYS A 631 -19.05 -14.22 4.65
N ASN A 632 -19.35 -14.57 3.40
CA ASN A 632 -18.32 -15.02 2.44
C ASN A 632 -17.51 -13.79 1.98
N ILE A 633 -16.20 -13.99 1.79
CA ILE A 633 -15.22 -12.96 1.42
C ILE A 633 -14.28 -13.58 0.38
N SER A 634 -14.27 -13.02 -0.83
CA SER A 634 -13.48 -13.53 -1.95
C SER A 634 -12.13 -12.80 -2.02
N ILE A 635 -11.05 -13.51 -1.73
CA ILE A 635 -9.70 -12.94 -1.70
C ILE A 635 -8.97 -13.42 -2.97
N LYS A 636 -8.86 -12.51 -3.93
CA LYS A 636 -8.49 -12.82 -5.33
C LYS A 636 -7.07 -13.38 -5.52
N ARG A 637 -6.18 -13.24 -4.52
CA ARG A 637 -4.74 -13.58 -4.57
C ARG A 637 -4.34 -14.50 -3.40
N THR A 638 -3.35 -15.36 -3.62
CA THR A 638 -2.65 -16.11 -2.56
C THR A 638 -1.86 -15.13 -1.68
N GLY A 639 -1.89 -15.30 -0.35
CA GLY A 639 -1.19 -14.39 0.56
C GLY A 639 -1.51 -14.54 2.04
N VAL A 640 -0.84 -13.72 2.85
CA VAL A 640 -1.05 -13.59 4.30
C VAL A 640 -1.90 -12.35 4.57
N TYR A 641 -2.95 -12.52 5.38
CA TYR A 641 -3.96 -11.49 5.63
C TYR A 641 -4.25 -11.34 7.13
N PHE A 642 -4.51 -10.11 7.55
CA PHE A 642 -4.80 -9.74 8.93
C PHE A 642 -6.24 -9.23 9.01
N LEU A 643 -7.12 -10.04 9.58
CA LEU A 643 -8.48 -9.60 9.90
C LEU A 643 -8.45 -8.83 11.22
N LYS A 644 -9.09 -7.66 11.24
CA LYS A 644 -9.50 -6.96 12.47
C LYS A 644 -11.02 -7.03 12.56
N PHE A 645 -11.55 -6.99 13.77
CA PHE A 645 -12.98 -6.99 14.08
C PHE A 645 -13.27 -5.89 15.09
N ASP A 646 -14.44 -5.28 15.03
CA ASP A 646 -14.93 -4.31 16.05
C ASP A 646 -16.34 -4.74 16.45
N ILE A 647 -16.46 -5.29 17.66
CA ILE A 647 -17.67 -5.94 18.15
C ILE A 647 -18.14 -5.17 19.38
N ASN A 648 -19.21 -4.38 19.24
CA ASN A 648 -19.72 -3.50 20.28
C ASN A 648 -18.64 -2.58 20.91
N GLY A 649 -17.68 -2.10 20.10
CA GLY A 649 -16.53 -1.30 20.53
C GLY A 649 -15.26 -2.09 20.83
N LYS A 650 -15.34 -3.42 20.99
CA LYS A 650 -14.19 -4.29 21.30
C LYS A 650 -13.44 -4.69 20.02
N ARG A 651 -12.17 -4.30 19.90
CA ARG A 651 -11.35 -4.51 18.68
C ARG A 651 -10.48 -5.78 18.73
N LEU A 652 -10.75 -6.80 17.90
CA LEU A 652 -10.05 -8.11 17.92
C LEU A 652 -9.30 -8.40 16.61
N ASN A 653 -8.07 -8.93 16.66
CA ASN A 653 -7.24 -9.19 15.46
C ASN A 653 -6.92 -10.70 15.23
N LYS A 654 -6.75 -11.12 13.96
CA LYS A 654 -6.36 -12.48 13.54
C LYS A 654 -5.62 -12.51 12.20
N LYS A 655 -4.45 -13.17 12.18
CA LYS A 655 -3.73 -13.60 10.96
C LYS A 655 -4.34 -14.86 10.33
N VAL A 656 -4.52 -14.87 9.01
CA VAL A 656 -4.86 -16.05 8.17
C VAL A 656 -3.93 -16.12 6.93
N VAL A 657 -3.91 -17.27 6.24
CA VAL A 657 -3.03 -17.53 5.09
C VAL A 657 -3.81 -18.25 4.00
N ILE A 658 -4.08 -17.58 2.89
CA ILE A 658 -4.95 -18.08 1.81
C ILE A 658 -4.08 -18.54 0.65
N ILE A 659 -4.35 -19.75 0.16
CA ILE A 659 -3.76 -20.39 -1.02
C ILE A 659 -4.93 -20.68 -1.99
N LYS A 660 -4.66 -20.66 -3.30
CA LYS A 660 -5.65 -20.58 -4.36
C LYS A 660 -5.32 -21.51 -5.52
#